data_AF-A0AAV9F186-F1
#
_entry.id   AF-A0AAV9F186-F1
#
_cell.length_a   1.000
_cell.length_b   1.000
_cell.length_c   1.000
_cell.angle_alpha   90.00
_cell.angle_beta   90.00
_cell.angle_gamma   90.00
#
_symmetry.space_group_name_H-M   'P 1'
#
loop_
_entity.id
_entity.type
_entity.pdbx_description
1 polymer ?
#
loop_
_entity_poly.entity_id
_entity_poly.type
_entity_poly.pdbx_seq_one_letter_code
_entity_poly.pdbx_strand_id
1 'polypeptide(L)'
;MDSWQSFSAMGSYYCYRVHMNRNYEYDISFSDILLVVKSDLGSDFTSVELFLQTDRGEVSVNVEYDGVIHLSAEQVSMARRYQVCILKILMTHDHSKVMDALNGVNQGEHNTITAYLLLPSARGKHGSAIDWACVRSALFSLEVPHSNGMVGCLATKHCSIHSEDHQIRMKNGLWCHCMIKNSIVYTPHSGLMYCVTGILDNLNGNSTLKLRGGNELTYKEYYEERHGIILSHEGESLLAGRHIFPVQNWLHRHPFKKEKDSTNSSVELPPELCVIIMSPLSISTLYSFSFIPSIMHRLESVLLAFGLKKLQLDHYMQNDIPTLMVLEALTTKKCQEAFSLESLETLGDSFLKYAASQQLFRSYPYHHEGLLSAKKDQMVSNIALYKLGCERELPGYIRCKPFDPKNWSIPGEYLGCIGDNKFVFSKAKNIYNKGTKYIKYKVVSDVAEALIGAYLSTGGEVAALYFLKWLGLEVDFSNKVPDDASFLARPETYININFLESLLNYSFHNPCLLVEALTHGSYLVQDIPRCYQRLEFLGDAALDYLMTVHLYNKYPGLSPGFLTDLRSASVNNSCYAHAAVKVGLNKHILHASAELHRHIKSYLSNFGQSFLGSSYGWDAGTAAPKVLGDVIESLAGAILVDSRYDKDVVWKSIRPLLEPLVSPDTIKYHPVKELEYICRRKSYLHTLSKSHENGVASFTAEVEADGAIYRETRTGKNKKEAKALAAEAMLKFLKDRHLSSLL
;
A
#
# COMPACT_ATOMS: atom_id res chain seq x y z
N MET A 1 23.39 -7.35 -7.43
CA MET A 1 22.94 -8.57 -8.13
C MET A 1 23.92 -8.82 -9.26
N ASP A 2 24.66 -9.92 -9.20
CA ASP A 2 25.64 -10.29 -10.22
C ASP A 2 24.97 -10.77 -11.52
N SER A 3 25.64 -10.54 -12.65
CA SER A 3 25.20 -10.99 -13.97
C SER A 3 25.28 -12.52 -14.11
N TRP A 4 24.63 -13.02 -15.18
CA TRP A 4 24.43 -14.45 -15.50
C TRP A 4 25.68 -15.33 -15.42
N GLN A 5 26.87 -14.77 -15.62
CA GLN A 5 28.15 -15.50 -15.49
C GLN A 5 28.38 -16.10 -14.11
N SER A 6 27.67 -15.63 -13.06
CA SER A 6 27.75 -16.25 -11.76
C SER A 6 26.89 -17.52 -11.67
N PHE A 7 25.66 -17.56 -12.23
CA PHE A 7 24.67 -18.65 -11.99
C PHE A 7 24.87 -19.91 -12.84
N SER A 8 25.73 -19.86 -13.86
CA SER A 8 26.00 -20.95 -14.81
C SER A 8 27.09 -21.94 -14.37
N ALA A 9 27.78 -21.70 -13.25
CA ALA A 9 28.83 -22.58 -12.74
C ALA A 9 28.38 -23.37 -11.51
N MET A 10 28.92 -24.58 -11.37
CA MET A 10 28.80 -25.42 -10.16
C MET A 10 29.04 -24.58 -8.90
N GLY A 11 28.14 -24.66 -7.93
CA GLY A 11 28.25 -23.81 -6.74
C GLY A 11 27.31 -24.20 -5.61
N SER A 12 27.57 -23.59 -4.45
CA SER A 12 26.70 -23.62 -3.29
C SER A 12 25.63 -22.53 -3.40
N TYR A 13 24.38 -22.90 -3.11
CA TYR A 13 23.23 -22.00 -3.17
C TYR A 13 22.48 -22.03 -1.84
N TYR A 14 21.99 -20.88 -1.40
CA TYR A 14 21.14 -20.75 -0.23
C TYR A 14 19.71 -21.11 -0.59
N CYS A 15 19.07 -21.93 0.24
CA CYS A 15 17.74 -22.44 0.02
C CYS A 15 16.79 -21.89 1.08
N TYR A 16 15.65 -21.38 0.63
CA TYR A 16 14.56 -20.92 1.47
C TYR A 16 13.29 -21.70 1.11
N ARG A 17 12.62 -22.25 2.11
CA ARG A 17 11.37 -22.98 1.96
C ARG A 17 10.20 -22.01 2.08
N VAL A 18 9.41 -21.91 1.01
CA VAL A 18 8.15 -21.16 0.96
C VAL A 18 7.02 -22.10 1.31
N HIS A 19 6.47 -21.93 2.51
CA HIS A 19 5.37 -22.71 3.03
C HIS A 19 4.07 -21.90 2.97
N MET A 20 2.98 -22.53 2.50
CA MET A 20 1.68 -21.88 2.32
C MET A 20 0.62 -22.56 3.17
N ASN A 21 -0.04 -21.77 4.02
CA ASN A 21 -1.12 -22.19 4.90
C ASN A 21 -2.40 -21.45 4.55
N ARG A 22 -3.56 -22.08 4.80
CA ARG A 22 -4.87 -21.47 4.53
C ARG A 22 -5.84 -21.69 5.68
N ASN A 23 -6.76 -20.75 5.81
CA ASN A 23 -7.79 -20.76 6.85
C ASN A 23 -9.16 -21.29 6.36
N TYR A 24 -9.20 -21.98 5.21
CA TYR A 24 -10.42 -22.50 4.59
C TYR A 24 -10.24 -23.91 4.01
N GLU A 25 -11.34 -24.65 3.90
CA GLU A 25 -11.35 -26.00 3.32
C GLU A 25 -11.36 -25.96 1.79
N TYR A 26 -10.50 -26.77 1.17
CA TYR A 26 -10.42 -26.92 -0.28
C TYR A 26 -9.83 -28.29 -0.64
N ASP A 27 -10.20 -28.83 -1.80
CA ASP A 27 -9.90 -30.20 -2.24
C ASP A 27 -8.41 -30.44 -2.55
N ILE A 28 -7.68 -29.39 -2.92
CA ILE A 28 -6.25 -29.49 -3.29
C ILE A 28 -5.37 -28.95 -2.15
N SER A 29 -4.40 -29.72 -1.67
CA SER A 29 -3.40 -29.22 -0.70
C SER A 29 -2.30 -28.40 -1.37
N PHE A 30 -1.64 -27.52 -0.61
CA PHE A 30 -0.39 -26.88 -1.06
C PHE A 30 0.81 -27.84 -0.99
N SER A 31 1.78 -27.58 -1.86
CA SER A 31 3.10 -28.19 -1.86
C SER A 31 4.13 -27.10 -1.54
N ASP A 32 5.11 -27.44 -0.70
CA ASP A 32 6.21 -26.52 -0.39
C ASP A 32 7.04 -26.23 -1.64
N ILE A 33 7.50 -24.98 -1.77
CA ILE A 33 8.33 -24.52 -2.87
C ILE A 33 9.69 -24.08 -2.31
N LEU A 34 10.77 -24.51 -2.93
CA LEU A 34 12.13 -24.13 -2.59
C LEU A 34 12.56 -22.94 -3.45
N LEU A 35 12.83 -21.80 -2.81
CA LEU A 35 13.47 -20.63 -3.39
C LEU A 35 14.98 -20.76 -3.22
N VAL A 36 15.69 -20.91 -4.33
CA VAL A 36 17.14 -21.11 -4.36
C VAL A 36 17.81 -19.85 -4.89
N VAL A 37 18.72 -19.28 -4.10
CA VAL A 37 19.42 -18.02 -4.38
C VAL A 37 20.92 -18.16 -4.13
N LYS A 38 21.71 -17.27 -4.72
CA LYS A 38 23.18 -17.29 -4.58
C LYS A 38 23.72 -16.61 -3.34
N SER A 39 22.96 -15.67 -2.82
CA SER A 39 23.37 -14.83 -1.71
C SER A 39 22.40 -15.06 -0.56
N ASP A 40 22.94 -15.07 0.65
CA ASP A 40 22.12 -15.06 1.86
C ASP A 40 21.28 -13.78 1.89
N LEU A 41 19.97 -13.95 2.02
CA LEU A 41 18.98 -12.88 2.12
C LEU A 41 18.83 -12.36 3.56
N GLY A 42 19.45 -13.03 4.55
CA GLY A 42 19.46 -12.65 5.95
C GLY A 42 18.20 -13.05 6.74
N SER A 43 18.26 -12.90 8.07
CA SER A 43 17.18 -13.27 9.00
C SER A 43 15.92 -12.39 8.86
N ASP A 44 16.10 -11.11 8.53
CA ASP A 44 14.99 -10.16 8.32
C ASP A 44 14.08 -10.59 7.16
N PHE A 45 14.60 -11.35 6.20
CA PHE A 45 13.81 -11.92 5.10
C PHE A 45 12.91 -13.07 5.57
N THR A 46 13.40 -13.90 6.51
CA THR A 46 12.65 -15.03 7.06
C THR A 46 11.60 -14.64 8.10
N SER A 47 11.71 -13.45 8.70
CA SER A 47 10.74 -12.96 9.68
C SER A 47 9.46 -12.36 9.08
N VAL A 48 9.37 -12.29 7.75
CA VAL A 48 8.25 -11.63 7.07
C VAL A 48 7.14 -12.63 6.78
N GLU A 49 6.04 -12.53 7.54
CA GLU A 49 4.78 -13.20 7.21
C GLU A 49 4.05 -12.45 6.09
N LEU A 50 3.64 -13.18 5.06
CA LEU A 50 2.93 -12.63 3.92
C LEU A 50 1.50 -13.14 3.89
N PHE A 51 0.55 -12.23 3.65
CA PHE A 51 -0.86 -12.57 3.54
C PHE A 51 -1.34 -12.32 2.10
N LEU A 52 -1.99 -13.33 1.53
CA LEU A 52 -2.61 -13.30 0.21
C LEU A 52 -4.12 -13.48 0.36
N GLN A 53 -4.90 -12.65 -0.34
CA GLN A 53 -6.36 -12.66 -0.27
C GLN A 53 -6.93 -13.39 -1.49
N THR A 54 -7.60 -14.52 -1.26
CA THR A 54 -8.30 -15.28 -2.31
C THR A 54 -9.81 -15.00 -2.27
N ASP A 55 -10.53 -15.52 -3.26
CA ASP A 55 -11.99 -15.55 -3.30
C ASP A 55 -12.63 -16.33 -2.14
N ARG A 56 -11.89 -17.29 -1.56
CA ARG A 56 -12.35 -18.23 -0.53
C ARG A 56 -11.89 -17.85 0.88
N GLY A 57 -10.82 -17.08 0.99
CA GLY A 57 -10.25 -16.66 2.27
C GLY A 57 -8.78 -16.28 2.17
N GLU A 58 -8.15 -16.09 3.32
CA GLU A 58 -6.75 -15.70 3.42
C GLU A 58 -5.82 -16.91 3.36
N VAL A 59 -4.68 -16.72 2.69
CA VAL A 59 -3.55 -17.66 2.62
C VAL A 59 -2.34 -16.97 3.23
N SER A 60 -1.76 -17.55 4.28
CA SER A 60 -0.50 -17.09 4.85
C SER A 60 0.68 -17.81 4.19
N VAL A 61 1.74 -17.06 3.93
CA VAL A 61 2.97 -17.56 3.31
C VAL A 61 4.15 -17.23 4.21
N ASN A 62 4.84 -18.27 4.63
CA ASN A 62 6.02 -18.20 5.48
C ASN A 62 7.25 -18.62 4.68
N VAL A 63 8.37 -17.93 4.90
CA VAL A 63 9.63 -18.22 4.22
C VAL A 63 10.69 -18.56 5.25
N GLU A 64 11.14 -19.81 5.27
CA GLU A 64 12.09 -20.32 6.26
C GLU A 64 13.43 -20.65 5.60
N TYR A 65 14.53 -20.39 6.28
CA TYR A 65 15.85 -20.79 5.77
C TYR A 65 16.04 -22.31 5.91
N ASP A 66 16.28 -22.98 4.78
CA ASP A 66 16.36 -24.45 4.67
C ASP A 66 17.80 -24.93 4.39
N GLY A 67 18.80 -24.07 4.59
CA GLY A 67 20.22 -24.39 4.49
C GLY A 67 20.86 -24.13 3.12
N VAL A 68 22.04 -24.72 2.89
CA VAL A 68 22.81 -24.58 1.66
C VAL A 68 22.78 -25.88 0.85
N ILE A 69 22.46 -25.78 -0.43
CA ILE A 69 22.44 -26.91 -1.37
C ILE A 69 23.54 -26.76 -2.43
N HIS A 70 24.01 -27.88 -2.98
CA HIS A 70 25.00 -27.90 -4.05
C HIS A 70 24.35 -28.45 -5.32
N LEU A 71 24.40 -27.68 -6.41
CA LEU A 71 23.81 -28.06 -7.70
C LEU A 71 24.89 -28.13 -8.78
N SER A 72 24.83 -29.18 -9.60
CA SER A 72 25.64 -29.28 -10.82
C SER A 72 25.13 -28.35 -11.92
N ALA A 73 25.96 -28.04 -12.92
CA ALA A 73 25.55 -27.22 -14.06
C ALA A 73 24.36 -27.83 -14.83
N GLU A 74 24.32 -29.16 -14.95
CA GLU A 74 23.21 -29.89 -15.57
C GLU A 74 21.92 -29.74 -14.75
N GLN A 75 22.01 -29.90 -13.43
CA GLN A 75 20.88 -29.72 -12.51
C GLN A 75 20.32 -28.29 -12.56
N VAL A 76 21.18 -27.28 -12.63
CA VAL A 76 20.76 -25.87 -12.77
C VAL A 76 20.06 -25.64 -14.11
N SER A 77 20.56 -26.23 -15.20
CA SER A 77 19.93 -26.16 -16.52
C SER A 77 18.54 -26.79 -16.52
N MET A 78 18.40 -27.98 -15.90
CA MET A 78 17.12 -28.67 -15.75
C MET A 78 16.12 -27.86 -14.90
N ALA A 79 16.57 -27.34 -13.76
CA ALA A 79 15.80 -26.48 -12.87
C ALA A 79 15.26 -25.23 -13.60
N ARG A 80 16.11 -24.57 -14.39
CA ARG A 80 15.73 -23.41 -15.20
C ARG A 80 14.65 -23.77 -16.22
N ARG A 81 14.83 -24.86 -16.96
CA ARG A 81 13.83 -25.34 -17.95
C ARG A 81 12.49 -25.61 -17.28
N TYR A 82 12.50 -26.29 -16.14
CA TYR A 82 11.30 -26.55 -15.36
C TYR A 82 10.57 -25.26 -14.97
N GLN A 83 11.29 -24.32 -14.34
CA GLN A 83 10.72 -23.05 -13.90
C GLN A 83 10.09 -22.27 -15.06
N VAL A 84 10.79 -22.15 -16.18
CA VAL A 84 10.27 -21.45 -17.37
C VAL A 84 9.02 -22.15 -17.90
N CYS A 85 9.04 -23.47 -18.00
CA CYS A 85 7.92 -24.25 -18.53
C CYS A 85 6.66 -24.10 -17.67
N ILE A 86 6.75 -24.37 -16.37
CA ILE A 86 5.59 -24.36 -15.47
C ILE A 86 4.97 -22.97 -15.35
N LEU A 87 5.79 -21.91 -15.22
CA LEU A 87 5.30 -20.54 -15.13
C LEU A 87 4.70 -20.07 -16.46
N LYS A 88 5.27 -20.47 -17.60
CA LYS A 88 4.72 -20.11 -18.91
C LYS A 88 3.37 -20.75 -19.14
N ILE A 89 3.23 -22.04 -18.79
CA ILE A 89 1.96 -22.76 -18.86
C ILE A 89 0.87 -22.05 -18.03
N LEU A 90 1.22 -21.66 -16.79
CA LEU A 90 0.31 -20.95 -15.88
C LEU A 90 -0.05 -19.54 -16.36
N MET A 91 0.86 -18.84 -17.04
CA MET A 91 0.66 -17.44 -17.42
C MET A 91 0.00 -17.26 -18.79
N THR A 92 0.34 -18.09 -19.79
CA THR A 92 -0.13 -17.89 -21.16
C THR A 92 -1.25 -18.84 -21.58
N HIS A 93 -1.35 -20.01 -20.94
CA HIS A 93 -2.25 -21.10 -21.36
C HIS A 93 -2.17 -21.41 -22.87
N ASP A 94 -0.98 -21.22 -23.47
CA ASP A 94 -0.76 -21.24 -24.93
C ASP A 94 0.43 -22.11 -25.25
N HIS A 95 0.19 -23.20 -25.98
CA HIS A 95 1.19 -24.22 -26.29
C HIS A 95 2.33 -23.67 -27.15
N SER A 96 2.03 -22.80 -28.12
CA SER A 96 3.04 -22.24 -29.02
C SER A 96 4.08 -21.44 -28.24
N LYS A 97 3.62 -20.55 -27.35
CA LYS A 97 4.47 -19.73 -26.50
C LYS A 97 5.29 -20.54 -25.49
N VAL A 98 4.77 -21.68 -25.03
CA VAL A 98 5.52 -22.59 -24.15
C VAL A 98 6.65 -23.26 -24.92
N MET A 99 6.39 -23.75 -26.13
CA MET A 99 7.41 -24.37 -26.98
C MET A 99 8.49 -23.36 -27.42
N ASP A 100 8.10 -22.14 -27.77
CA ASP A 100 9.03 -21.06 -28.10
C ASP A 100 9.96 -20.73 -26.91
N ALA A 101 9.40 -20.65 -25.70
CA ALA A 101 10.18 -20.40 -24.49
C ALA A 101 11.17 -21.54 -24.20
N LEU A 102 10.76 -22.79 -24.38
CA LEU A 102 11.63 -23.97 -24.22
C LEU A 102 12.77 -23.98 -25.26
N ASN A 103 12.47 -23.67 -26.52
CA ASN A 103 13.46 -23.56 -27.59
C ASN A 103 14.46 -22.43 -27.32
N GLY A 104 14.00 -21.29 -26.82
CA GLY A 104 14.84 -20.14 -26.45
C GLY A 104 15.79 -20.43 -25.28
N VAL A 105 15.44 -21.33 -24.35
CA VAL A 105 16.34 -21.75 -23.26
C VAL A 105 17.51 -22.60 -23.79
N ASN A 106 17.34 -23.31 -24.92
CA ASN A 106 18.34 -24.20 -25.48
C ASN A 106 19.44 -23.50 -26.30
N GLN A 107 19.21 -22.28 -26.80
CA GLN A 107 20.12 -21.62 -27.75
C GLN A 107 21.34 -20.91 -27.12
N GLY A 108 21.42 -20.77 -25.79
CA GLY A 108 22.60 -20.25 -25.08
C GLY A 108 22.91 -18.75 -25.32
N GLU A 109 23.11 -18.02 -24.21
CA GLU A 109 23.86 -16.75 -24.06
C GLU A 109 23.46 -15.55 -24.97
N HIS A 110 22.93 -14.43 -24.45
CA HIS A 110 23.76 -13.40 -23.82
C HIS A 110 23.02 -12.42 -22.88
N ASN A 111 21.71 -12.56 -22.60
CA ASN A 111 20.98 -11.52 -21.84
C ASN A 111 19.80 -12.06 -20.98
N THR A 112 20.02 -13.09 -20.16
CA THR A 112 18.99 -13.54 -19.20
C THR A 112 19.34 -13.17 -17.77
N ILE A 113 18.49 -12.36 -17.13
CA ILE A 113 18.64 -12.00 -15.70
C ILE A 113 17.94 -13.12 -14.90
N THR A 114 18.70 -14.11 -14.44
CA THR A 114 18.19 -15.10 -13.47
C THR A 114 18.84 -14.82 -12.12
N ALA A 115 18.06 -14.32 -11.15
CA ALA A 115 18.54 -14.05 -9.80
C ALA A 115 18.22 -15.19 -8.81
N TYR A 116 17.31 -16.11 -9.18
CA TYR A 116 16.83 -17.21 -8.33
C TYR A 116 16.21 -18.36 -9.13
N LEU A 117 16.08 -19.53 -8.49
CA LEU A 117 15.35 -20.71 -8.98
C LEU A 117 14.22 -21.08 -8.02
N LEU A 118 13.09 -21.54 -8.57
CA LEU A 118 11.91 -21.99 -7.84
C LEU A 118 11.65 -23.46 -8.15
N LEU A 119 11.74 -24.32 -7.14
CA LEU A 119 11.71 -25.77 -7.30
C LEU A 119 10.69 -26.42 -6.37
N PRO A 120 10.04 -27.51 -6.81
CA PRO A 120 9.15 -28.27 -5.94
C PRO A 120 9.93 -29.00 -4.85
N SER A 121 9.42 -28.98 -3.62
CA SER A 121 9.95 -29.78 -2.52
C SER A 121 9.36 -31.19 -2.51
N ALA A 122 10.19 -32.21 -2.26
CA ALA A 122 9.75 -33.58 -2.06
C ALA A 122 9.30 -33.78 -0.61
N ARG A 123 8.11 -34.36 -0.40
CA ARG A 123 7.59 -34.66 0.96
C ARG A 123 8.43 -35.78 1.62
N GLY A 124 9.41 -35.39 2.44
CA GLY A 124 10.17 -36.28 3.32
C GLY A 124 10.33 -35.67 4.72
N LYS A 125 10.23 -36.49 5.77
CA LYS A 125 10.22 -36.04 7.18
C LYS A 125 11.55 -35.46 7.70
N HIS A 126 12.63 -35.48 6.93
CA HIS A 126 13.90 -34.81 7.28
C HIS A 126 14.65 -34.42 6.00
N GLY A 127 14.88 -33.12 5.78
CA GLY A 127 15.81 -32.58 4.78
C GLY A 127 15.18 -31.88 3.56
N SER A 128 15.92 -30.91 3.01
CA SER A 128 15.65 -30.08 1.82
C SER A 128 15.77 -30.88 0.52
N ALA A 129 14.91 -31.89 0.34
CA ALA A 129 14.92 -32.71 -0.87
C ALA A 129 14.16 -32.01 -2.01
N ILE A 130 14.85 -31.67 -3.09
CA ILE A 130 14.23 -31.21 -4.35
C ILE A 130 13.51 -32.39 -5.00
N ASP A 131 12.27 -32.21 -5.45
CA ASP A 131 11.55 -33.20 -6.25
C ASP A 131 12.08 -33.23 -7.69
N TRP A 132 13.20 -33.93 -7.88
CA TRP A 132 13.83 -34.10 -9.19
C TRP A 132 12.97 -34.88 -10.19
N ALA A 133 12.03 -35.72 -9.73
CA ALA A 133 11.11 -36.41 -10.63
C ALA A 133 10.16 -35.39 -11.28
N CYS A 134 9.65 -34.44 -10.50
CA CYS A 134 8.87 -33.33 -11.01
C CYS A 134 9.71 -32.36 -11.87
N VAL A 135 10.95 -32.03 -11.48
CA VAL A 135 11.81 -31.14 -12.28
C VAL A 135 12.10 -31.73 -13.67
N ARG A 136 12.32 -33.06 -13.75
CA ARG A 136 12.52 -33.77 -15.02
C ARG A 136 11.29 -33.76 -15.92
N SER A 137 10.10 -33.47 -15.38
CA SER A 137 8.85 -33.43 -16.15
C SER A 137 8.87 -32.43 -17.32
N ALA A 138 9.74 -31.40 -17.26
CA ALA A 138 9.88 -30.39 -18.31
C ALA A 138 10.74 -30.83 -19.50
N LEU A 139 11.48 -31.94 -19.38
CA LEU A 139 12.29 -32.50 -20.48
C LEU A 139 11.46 -33.38 -21.44
N PHE A 140 10.25 -33.78 -21.02
CA PHE A 140 9.45 -34.78 -21.72
C PHE A 140 9.04 -34.35 -23.13
N SER A 141 8.62 -33.10 -23.37
CA SER A 141 8.24 -32.64 -24.73
C SER A 141 9.38 -32.64 -25.76
N LEU A 142 10.64 -32.70 -25.32
CA LEU A 142 11.83 -32.67 -26.18
C LEU A 142 12.44 -34.05 -26.42
N GLU A 143 12.17 -35.01 -25.53
CA GLU A 143 12.73 -36.37 -25.59
C GLU A 143 11.86 -37.39 -26.35
N VAL A 144 10.65 -37.03 -26.79
CA VAL A 144 9.80 -37.93 -27.61
C VAL A 144 10.33 -37.94 -29.05
N PRO A 145 10.95 -39.04 -29.52
CA PRO A 145 11.35 -39.15 -30.92
C PRO A 145 10.08 -39.30 -31.78
N HIS A 146 10.10 -38.74 -32.98
CA HIS A 146 9.07 -38.96 -34.02
C HIS A 146 9.08 -40.40 -34.60
N SER A 147 9.43 -41.39 -33.80
CA SER A 147 9.42 -42.80 -34.15
C SER A 147 8.63 -43.58 -33.09
N ASN A 148 8.01 -44.70 -33.50
CA ASN A 148 7.16 -45.60 -32.71
C ASN A 148 7.86 -46.26 -31.48
N GLY A 149 8.87 -45.63 -30.89
CA GLY A 149 9.60 -46.10 -29.73
C GLY A 149 8.91 -45.75 -28.41
N MET A 150 8.84 -46.73 -27.52
CA MET A 150 8.35 -46.61 -26.14
C MET A 150 8.91 -45.37 -25.41
N VAL A 151 8.03 -44.49 -24.94
CA VAL A 151 8.38 -43.49 -23.92
C VAL A 151 8.22 -44.16 -22.55
N GLY A 152 9.31 -44.79 -22.10
CA GLY A 152 9.30 -45.68 -20.95
C GLY A 152 9.09 -44.97 -19.60
N CYS A 153 8.35 -45.64 -18.71
CA CYS A 153 8.18 -45.36 -17.28
C CYS A 153 9.50 -45.45 -16.46
N LEU A 154 10.67 -45.47 -17.11
CA LEU A 154 11.98 -45.79 -16.54
C LEU A 154 12.44 -44.83 -15.43
N ALA A 155 11.81 -43.65 -15.30
CA ALA A 155 12.13 -42.65 -14.28
C ALA A 155 11.34 -42.83 -12.96
N THR A 156 10.18 -43.49 -12.97
CA THR A 156 9.40 -43.74 -11.75
C THR A 156 9.67 -45.16 -11.28
N LYS A 157 10.40 -45.31 -10.18
CA LYS A 157 10.73 -46.60 -9.53
C LYS A 157 9.51 -47.42 -9.04
N HIS A 158 8.30 -47.14 -9.54
CA HIS A 158 7.02 -47.62 -9.02
C HIS A 158 6.13 -48.38 -10.02
N CYS A 159 6.52 -48.51 -11.29
CA CYS A 159 5.75 -49.33 -12.22
C CYS A 159 6.29 -50.76 -12.27
N SER A 160 5.55 -51.69 -11.65
CA SER A 160 5.93 -53.11 -11.55
C SER A 160 5.38 -53.97 -12.70
N ILE A 161 4.59 -53.36 -13.59
CA ILE A 161 3.83 -54.05 -14.65
C ILE A 161 4.12 -53.34 -15.97
N HIS A 162 4.91 -53.96 -16.84
CA HIS A 162 5.20 -53.48 -18.19
C HIS A 162 4.41 -54.31 -19.22
N SER A 163 3.09 -54.41 -19.07
CA SER A 163 2.21 -55.04 -20.06
C SER A 163 1.67 -54.01 -21.06
N GLU A 164 1.39 -54.46 -22.29
CA GLU A 164 0.71 -53.64 -23.31
C GLU A 164 -0.70 -53.21 -22.86
N ASP A 165 -1.35 -54.00 -21.99
CA ASP A 165 -2.67 -53.72 -21.41
C ASP A 165 -2.70 -52.55 -20.39
N HIS A 166 -1.55 -51.99 -20.01
CA HIS A 166 -1.47 -50.86 -19.08
C HIS A 166 -1.18 -49.51 -19.78
N GLN A 167 -1.43 -49.45 -21.09
CA GLN A 167 -1.10 -48.32 -21.94
C GLN A 167 -2.36 -47.67 -22.54
N ILE A 168 -2.35 -46.34 -22.63
CA ILE A 168 -3.41 -45.54 -23.26
C ILE A 168 -2.79 -44.77 -24.43
N ARG A 169 -3.52 -44.67 -25.54
CA ARG A 169 -3.03 -44.02 -26.75
C ARG A 169 -3.43 -42.56 -26.77
N MET A 170 -2.42 -41.71 -26.64
CA MET A 170 -2.53 -40.27 -26.75
C MET A 170 -2.15 -39.84 -28.17
N LYS A 171 -2.45 -38.58 -28.53
CA LYS A 171 -2.11 -38.05 -29.87
C LYS A 171 -0.61 -38.09 -30.17
N ASN A 172 0.24 -38.01 -29.15
CA ASN A 172 1.70 -38.02 -29.26
C ASN A 172 2.35 -39.37 -28.91
N GLY A 173 1.58 -40.48 -28.85
CA GLY A 173 2.13 -41.83 -28.67
C GLY A 173 1.37 -42.68 -27.64
N LEU A 174 1.89 -43.87 -27.35
CA LEU A 174 1.40 -44.77 -26.30
C LEU A 174 2.04 -44.43 -24.96
N TRP A 175 1.22 -44.30 -23.91
CA TRP A 175 1.65 -43.87 -22.59
C TRP A 175 1.20 -44.82 -21.50
N CYS A 176 2.07 -45.05 -20.52
CA CYS A 176 1.74 -45.82 -19.33
C CYS A 176 0.72 -45.08 -18.46
N HIS A 177 -0.27 -45.80 -17.94
CA HIS A 177 -1.31 -45.28 -17.04
C HIS A 177 -0.75 -44.45 -15.86
N CYS A 178 0.41 -44.83 -15.29
CA CYS A 178 1.00 -44.11 -14.16
C CYS A 178 1.56 -42.71 -14.51
N MET A 179 1.79 -42.41 -15.79
CA MET A 179 2.27 -41.12 -16.27
C MET A 179 1.13 -40.19 -16.70
N ILE A 180 -0.10 -40.69 -16.77
CA ILE A 180 -1.26 -39.93 -17.25
C ILE A 180 -1.90 -39.16 -16.10
N LYS A 181 -2.03 -39.80 -14.93
CA LYS A 181 -2.45 -39.10 -13.71
C LYS A 181 -1.40 -38.04 -13.34
N ASN A 182 -1.84 -36.82 -13.01
CA ASN A 182 -0.95 -35.68 -12.75
C ASN A 182 -0.12 -35.26 -13.97
N SER A 183 -0.69 -35.33 -15.17
CA SER A 183 -0.07 -34.80 -16.39
C SER A 183 -0.75 -33.50 -16.84
N ILE A 184 -0.02 -32.65 -17.55
CA ILE A 184 -0.61 -31.53 -18.29
C ILE A 184 -0.81 -31.96 -19.73
N VAL A 185 -2.04 -31.85 -20.20
CA VAL A 185 -2.44 -32.16 -21.57
C VAL A 185 -2.92 -30.93 -22.31
N TYR A 186 -2.61 -30.88 -23.60
CA TYR A 186 -3.12 -29.89 -24.55
C TYR A 186 -4.01 -30.57 -25.59
N THR A 187 -5.13 -29.93 -25.89
CA THR A 187 -6.10 -30.40 -26.87
C THR A 187 -6.05 -29.52 -28.11
N PRO A 188 -5.38 -29.95 -29.21
CA PRO A 188 -5.14 -29.09 -30.38
C PRO A 188 -6.41 -28.59 -31.08
N HIS A 189 -7.52 -29.34 -30.96
CA HIS A 189 -8.79 -29.00 -31.59
C HIS A 189 -9.49 -27.80 -30.93
N SER A 190 -9.25 -27.56 -29.64
CA SER A 190 -9.85 -26.45 -28.87
C SER A 190 -8.82 -25.39 -28.47
N GLY A 191 -7.53 -25.69 -28.57
CA GLY A 191 -6.45 -24.80 -28.14
C GLY A 191 -6.30 -24.68 -26.62
N LEU A 192 -7.01 -25.50 -25.84
CA LEU A 192 -7.04 -25.45 -24.38
C LEU A 192 -6.06 -26.44 -23.74
N MET A 193 -5.67 -26.15 -22.50
CA MET A 193 -4.84 -27.02 -21.67
C MET A 193 -5.57 -27.44 -20.40
N TYR A 194 -5.29 -28.67 -19.96
CA TYR A 194 -5.90 -29.29 -18.80
C TYR A 194 -4.86 -30.04 -17.96
N CYS A 195 -5.10 -30.11 -16.66
CA CYS A 195 -4.40 -31.01 -15.74
C CYS A 195 -5.23 -32.28 -15.55
N VAL A 196 -4.66 -33.44 -15.88
CA VAL A 196 -5.35 -34.72 -15.77
C VAL A 196 -5.32 -35.20 -14.31
N THR A 197 -6.50 -35.29 -13.71
CA THR A 197 -6.67 -35.69 -12.30
C THR A 197 -6.79 -37.21 -12.14
N GLY A 198 -7.25 -37.89 -13.18
CA GLY A 198 -7.44 -39.33 -13.20
C GLY A 198 -8.01 -39.82 -14.54
N ILE A 199 -8.19 -41.14 -14.62
CA ILE A 199 -8.80 -41.84 -15.75
C ILE A 199 -10.19 -42.30 -15.31
N LEU A 200 -11.17 -42.16 -16.20
CA LEU A 200 -12.57 -42.46 -15.95
C LEU A 200 -12.89 -43.82 -16.56
N ASP A 201 -12.59 -44.89 -15.83
CA ASP A 201 -12.74 -46.27 -16.32
C ASP A 201 -14.18 -46.61 -16.77
N ASN A 202 -15.17 -45.88 -16.26
CA ASN A 202 -16.59 -46.08 -16.54
C ASN A 202 -17.13 -45.30 -17.75
N LEU A 203 -16.30 -44.45 -18.39
CA LEU A 203 -16.71 -43.58 -19.50
C LEU A 203 -15.77 -43.74 -20.68
N ASN A 204 -16.32 -43.86 -21.88
CA ASN A 204 -15.60 -43.98 -23.15
C ASN A 204 -16.30 -43.18 -24.26
N GLY A 205 -15.80 -43.23 -25.49
CA GLY A 205 -16.35 -42.51 -26.65
C GLY A 205 -17.81 -42.85 -26.96
N ASN A 206 -18.28 -44.03 -26.56
CA ASN A 206 -19.67 -44.50 -26.75
C ASN A 206 -20.61 -44.10 -25.60
N SER A 207 -20.09 -43.47 -24.55
CA SER A 207 -20.90 -43.05 -23.41
C SER A 207 -21.72 -41.80 -23.74
N THR A 208 -22.89 -41.65 -23.12
CA THR A 208 -23.80 -40.52 -23.32
C THR A 208 -23.34 -39.26 -22.58
N LEU A 209 -23.22 -38.16 -23.31
CA LEU A 209 -22.95 -36.80 -22.86
C LEU A 209 -24.25 -35.99 -22.81
N LYS A 210 -24.53 -35.38 -21.66
CA LYS A 210 -25.71 -34.50 -21.47
C LYS A 210 -25.35 -33.05 -21.77
N LEU A 211 -25.96 -32.47 -22.80
CA LEU A 211 -25.74 -31.06 -23.16
C LEU A 211 -26.64 -30.13 -22.34
N ARG A 212 -26.21 -28.86 -22.17
CA ARG A 212 -26.96 -27.82 -21.41
C ARG A 212 -28.36 -27.49 -21.94
N GLY A 213 -28.78 -28.09 -23.06
CA GLY A 213 -30.12 -27.97 -23.65
C GLY A 213 -31.02 -29.20 -23.49
N GLY A 214 -30.59 -30.24 -22.76
CA GLY A 214 -31.38 -31.46 -22.54
C GLY A 214 -31.25 -32.53 -23.63
N ASN A 215 -30.53 -32.24 -24.72
CA ASN A 215 -30.16 -33.23 -25.73
C ASN A 215 -29.04 -34.14 -25.19
N GLU A 216 -29.19 -35.44 -25.41
CA GLU A 216 -28.19 -36.46 -25.09
C GLU A 216 -27.56 -36.94 -26.40
N LEU A 217 -26.24 -36.81 -26.53
CA LEU A 217 -25.44 -37.31 -27.64
C LEU A 217 -24.33 -38.18 -27.06
N THR A 218 -23.80 -39.15 -27.81
CA THR A 218 -22.58 -39.83 -27.38
C THR A 218 -21.36 -38.89 -27.50
N TYR A 219 -20.29 -39.14 -26.75
CA TYR A 219 -19.05 -38.36 -26.88
C TYR A 219 -18.53 -38.37 -28.33
N LYS A 220 -18.60 -39.51 -29.02
CA LYS A 220 -18.25 -39.63 -30.44
C LYS A 220 -19.07 -38.69 -31.33
N GLU A 221 -20.41 -38.76 -31.25
CA GLU A 221 -21.29 -37.91 -32.05
C GLU A 221 -21.05 -36.42 -31.75
N TYR A 222 -20.81 -36.08 -30.49
CA TYR A 222 -20.49 -34.71 -30.11
C TYR A 222 -19.20 -34.18 -30.78
N TYR A 223 -18.12 -34.96 -30.80
CA TYR A 223 -16.86 -34.55 -31.45
C TYR A 223 -16.96 -34.55 -32.98
N GLU A 224 -17.76 -35.45 -33.55
CA GLU A 224 -18.04 -35.49 -34.98
C GLU A 224 -18.87 -34.29 -35.42
N GLU A 225 -20.00 -34.00 -34.76
CA GLU A 225 -20.89 -32.89 -35.11
C GLU A 225 -20.27 -31.51 -34.83
N ARG A 226 -19.58 -31.34 -33.69
CA ARG A 226 -19.09 -30.02 -33.27
C ARG A 226 -17.70 -29.69 -33.81
N HIS A 227 -16.84 -30.69 -33.95
CA HIS A 227 -15.42 -30.50 -34.31
C HIS A 227 -15.03 -31.18 -35.62
N GLY A 228 -15.91 -32.00 -36.22
CA GLY A 228 -15.59 -32.76 -37.43
C GLY A 228 -14.56 -33.87 -37.21
N ILE A 229 -14.44 -34.37 -35.98
CA ILE A 229 -13.42 -35.35 -35.58
C ILE A 229 -14.08 -36.72 -35.36
N ILE A 230 -13.65 -37.72 -36.12
CA ILE A 230 -14.07 -39.11 -35.96
C ILE A 230 -13.12 -39.80 -35.00
N LEU A 231 -13.61 -40.24 -33.84
CA LEU A 231 -12.80 -40.95 -32.86
C LEU A 231 -12.45 -42.35 -33.37
N SER A 232 -11.18 -42.74 -33.34
CA SER A 232 -10.73 -44.06 -33.84
C SER A 232 -10.66 -45.13 -32.74
N HIS A 233 -10.56 -44.69 -31.48
CA HIS A 233 -10.41 -45.53 -30.30
C HIS A 233 -11.55 -45.28 -29.30
N GLU A 234 -12.78 -45.46 -29.77
CA GLU A 234 -14.03 -45.18 -29.04
C GLU A 234 -14.20 -46.00 -27.75
N GLY A 235 -13.49 -47.13 -27.62
CA GLY A 235 -13.52 -48.00 -26.46
C GLY A 235 -12.54 -47.61 -25.34
N GLU A 236 -11.60 -46.69 -25.58
CA GLU A 236 -10.65 -46.24 -24.55
C GLU A 236 -11.33 -45.33 -23.51
N SER A 237 -10.89 -45.44 -22.25
CA SER A 237 -11.45 -44.68 -21.14
C SER A 237 -11.12 -43.18 -21.24
N LEU A 238 -12.09 -42.32 -20.93
CA LEU A 238 -11.91 -40.86 -20.95
C LEU A 238 -11.02 -40.39 -19.79
N LEU A 239 -10.39 -39.23 -19.98
CA LEU A 239 -9.56 -38.57 -18.96
C LEU A 239 -10.38 -37.52 -18.22
N ALA A 240 -10.21 -37.43 -16.90
CA ALA A 240 -10.75 -36.34 -16.10
C ALA A 240 -9.79 -35.15 -16.11
N GLY A 241 -10.01 -34.20 -17.02
CA GLY A 241 -9.24 -32.97 -17.13
C GLY A 241 -9.81 -31.85 -16.25
N ARG A 242 -8.96 -31.18 -15.49
CA ARG A 242 -9.31 -29.90 -14.83
C ARG A 242 -8.67 -28.75 -15.58
N HIS A 243 -9.34 -27.62 -15.70
CA HIS A 243 -8.72 -26.42 -16.25
C HIS A 243 -7.52 -25.97 -15.40
N ILE A 244 -6.50 -25.41 -16.06
CA ILE A 244 -5.32 -24.88 -15.38
C ILE A 244 -5.73 -23.67 -14.52
N PHE A 245 -5.18 -23.58 -13.31
CA PHE A 245 -5.44 -22.47 -12.40
C PHE A 245 -5.00 -21.14 -13.02
N PRO A 246 -5.86 -20.12 -13.02
CA PRO A 246 -5.48 -18.80 -13.51
C PRO A 246 -4.52 -18.13 -12.53
N VAL A 247 -3.45 -17.52 -13.03
CA VAL A 247 -2.60 -16.63 -12.23
C VAL A 247 -3.29 -15.29 -12.06
N GLN A 248 -3.50 -14.88 -10.80
CA GLN A 248 -4.15 -13.62 -10.44
C GLN A 248 -3.28 -12.80 -9.49
N ASN A 249 -3.61 -11.52 -9.31
CA ASN A 249 -2.97 -10.71 -8.28
C ASN A 249 -3.66 -10.95 -6.92
N TRP A 250 -3.07 -11.81 -6.11
CA TRP A 250 -3.56 -12.14 -4.76
C TRP A 250 -3.15 -11.14 -3.68
N LEU A 251 -2.47 -10.03 -4.03
CA LEU A 251 -2.06 -8.97 -3.09
C LEU A 251 -3.14 -7.88 -2.88
N HIS A 252 -4.26 -7.98 -3.59
CA HIS A 252 -5.33 -6.98 -3.54
C HIS A 252 -6.12 -7.01 -2.24
N ARG A 253 -6.50 -5.82 -1.76
CA ARG A 253 -7.30 -5.61 -0.54
C ARG A 253 -8.75 -6.11 -0.63
N HIS A 254 -9.32 -6.19 -1.84
CA HIS A 254 -10.72 -6.56 -2.04
C HIS A 254 -10.82 -7.86 -2.83
N PRO A 255 -11.62 -8.84 -2.37
CA PRO A 255 -11.89 -10.03 -3.14
C PRO A 255 -12.54 -9.62 -4.47
N PHE A 256 -12.09 -10.23 -5.57
CA PHE A 256 -12.75 -10.08 -6.86
C PHE A 256 -14.25 -10.38 -6.69
N LYS A 257 -15.11 -9.64 -7.41
CA LYS A 257 -16.52 -10.03 -7.57
C LYS A 257 -16.52 -11.49 -8.03
N LYS A 258 -17.31 -12.34 -7.37
CA LYS A 258 -17.54 -13.75 -7.76
C LYS A 258 -17.86 -13.82 -9.25
N GLU A 259 -16.87 -14.11 -10.09
CA GLU A 259 -17.15 -14.77 -11.35
C GLU A 259 -17.65 -16.17 -10.98
N LYS A 260 -18.78 -16.59 -11.56
CA LYS A 260 -19.37 -17.90 -11.28
C LYS A 260 -18.27 -18.95 -11.39
N ASP A 261 -18.05 -19.71 -10.31
CA ASP A 261 -17.16 -20.88 -10.21
C ASP A 261 -17.54 -21.96 -11.23
N SER A 262 -17.28 -21.75 -12.52
CA SER A 262 -17.41 -22.76 -13.57
C SER A 262 -16.09 -23.49 -13.84
N THR A 263 -15.02 -23.19 -13.09
CA THR A 263 -13.66 -23.71 -13.29
C THR A 263 -13.35 -24.98 -12.48
N ASN A 264 -14.21 -25.34 -11.52
CA ASN A 264 -14.06 -26.57 -10.72
C ASN A 264 -14.70 -27.81 -11.37
N SER A 265 -15.44 -27.67 -12.47
CA SER A 265 -15.97 -28.83 -13.19
C SER A 265 -14.83 -29.56 -13.89
N SER A 266 -14.68 -30.85 -13.59
CA SER A 266 -13.92 -31.77 -14.43
C SER A 266 -14.54 -31.79 -15.83
N VAL A 267 -13.70 -31.79 -16.84
CA VAL A 267 -14.05 -31.98 -18.24
C VAL A 267 -13.57 -33.37 -18.63
N GLU A 268 -14.45 -34.15 -19.26
CA GLU A 268 -14.09 -35.46 -19.78
C GLU A 268 -13.43 -35.31 -21.16
N LEU A 269 -12.23 -35.88 -21.31
CA LEU A 269 -11.39 -35.70 -22.50
C LEU A 269 -11.02 -37.05 -23.12
N PRO A 270 -11.24 -37.26 -24.44
CA PRO A 270 -10.71 -38.45 -25.13
C PRO A 270 -9.16 -38.44 -25.17
N PRO A 271 -8.49 -39.52 -24.76
CA PRO A 271 -7.02 -39.61 -24.76
C PRO A 271 -6.40 -39.33 -26.14
N GLU A 272 -6.98 -39.88 -27.21
CA GLU A 272 -6.48 -39.73 -28.59
C GLU A 272 -6.45 -38.28 -29.11
N LEU A 273 -7.17 -37.36 -28.46
CA LEU A 273 -7.18 -35.93 -28.81
C LEU A 273 -6.21 -35.09 -27.96
N CYS A 274 -5.56 -35.70 -26.98
CA CYS A 274 -4.71 -35.04 -26.00
C CYS A 274 -3.22 -35.24 -26.30
N VAL A 275 -2.44 -34.17 -26.14
CA VAL A 275 -0.97 -34.18 -26.22
C VAL A 275 -0.42 -33.90 -24.82
N ILE A 276 0.37 -34.82 -24.26
CA ILE A 276 1.04 -34.61 -22.96
C ILE A 276 2.20 -33.61 -23.13
N ILE A 277 2.20 -32.54 -22.33
CA ILE A 277 3.25 -31.52 -22.29
C ILE A 277 4.23 -31.78 -21.12
N MET A 278 3.70 -32.13 -19.95
CA MET A 278 4.53 -32.36 -18.74
C MET A 278 3.96 -33.51 -17.93
N SER A 279 4.83 -34.42 -17.49
CA SER A 279 4.51 -35.48 -16.54
C SER A 279 5.78 -36.02 -15.86
N PRO A 280 5.77 -36.37 -14.56
CA PRO A 280 4.68 -36.20 -13.60
C PRO A 280 4.71 -34.80 -12.96
N LEU A 281 3.55 -34.18 -12.77
CA LEU A 281 3.38 -32.90 -12.07
C LEU A 281 2.11 -32.91 -11.22
N SER A 282 2.27 -32.99 -9.90
CA SER A 282 1.12 -33.03 -9.00
C SER A 282 0.24 -31.78 -9.14
N ILE A 283 -1.08 -31.95 -9.05
CA ILE A 283 -2.03 -30.83 -9.05
C ILE A 283 -1.76 -29.83 -7.91
N SER A 284 -1.29 -30.33 -6.76
CA SER A 284 -0.85 -29.52 -5.62
C SER A 284 0.33 -28.62 -5.97
N THR A 285 1.32 -29.14 -6.70
CA THR A 285 2.46 -28.34 -7.18
C THR A 285 1.97 -27.27 -8.15
N LEU A 286 1.15 -27.63 -9.14
CA LEU A 286 0.62 -26.67 -10.12
C LEU A 286 -0.20 -25.56 -9.45
N TYR A 287 -1.06 -25.92 -8.48
CA TYR A 287 -1.84 -24.96 -7.70
C TYR A 287 -0.94 -24.02 -6.89
N SER A 288 0.05 -24.56 -6.20
CA SER A 288 1.03 -23.79 -5.41
C SER A 288 1.82 -22.80 -6.28
N PHE A 289 2.26 -23.23 -7.47
CA PHE A 289 2.98 -22.36 -8.42
C PHE A 289 2.11 -21.24 -9.00
N SER A 290 0.77 -21.34 -8.97
CA SER A 290 -0.10 -20.25 -9.43
C SER A 290 -0.04 -18.99 -8.54
N PHE A 291 0.41 -19.13 -7.28
CA PHE A 291 0.58 -18.01 -6.34
C PHE A 291 1.96 -17.34 -6.42
N ILE A 292 2.93 -18.01 -7.04
CA ILE A 292 4.32 -17.58 -7.08
C ILE A 292 4.53 -16.16 -7.62
N PRO A 293 3.88 -15.72 -8.71
CA PRO A 293 4.07 -14.36 -9.21
C PRO A 293 3.75 -13.29 -8.16
N SER A 294 2.67 -13.46 -7.39
CA SER A 294 2.31 -12.55 -6.29
C SER A 294 3.29 -12.64 -5.11
N ILE A 295 3.70 -13.85 -4.72
CA ILE A 295 4.67 -14.07 -3.65
C ILE A 295 6.00 -13.40 -4.00
N MET A 296 6.54 -13.66 -5.19
CA MET A 296 7.82 -13.10 -5.62
C MET A 296 7.77 -11.58 -5.78
N HIS A 297 6.65 -11.03 -6.26
CA HIS A 297 6.48 -9.58 -6.33
C HIS A 297 6.57 -8.92 -4.94
N ARG A 298 5.96 -9.57 -3.94
CA ARG A 298 5.98 -9.11 -2.56
C ARG A 298 7.37 -9.25 -1.95
N LEU A 299 8.03 -10.40 -2.13
CA LEU A 299 9.41 -10.62 -1.66
C LEU A 299 10.39 -9.63 -2.29
N GLU A 300 10.27 -9.33 -3.59
CA GLU A 300 11.05 -8.28 -4.25
C GLU A 300 10.84 -6.92 -3.57
N SER A 301 9.59 -6.58 -3.26
CA SER A 301 9.26 -5.31 -2.61
C SER A 301 9.84 -5.22 -1.18
N VAL A 302 9.81 -6.32 -0.42
CA VAL A 302 10.46 -6.44 0.89
C VAL A 302 11.97 -6.28 0.79
N LEU A 303 12.62 -6.96 -0.17
CA LEU A 303 14.06 -6.85 -0.39
C LEU A 303 14.49 -5.43 -0.80
N LEU A 304 13.67 -4.73 -1.59
CA LEU A 304 13.90 -3.31 -1.91
C LEU A 304 13.83 -2.44 -0.65
N ALA A 305 12.81 -2.64 0.20
CA ALA A 305 12.68 -1.91 1.46
C ALA A 305 13.87 -2.20 2.40
N PHE A 306 14.32 -3.46 2.47
CA PHE A 306 15.50 -3.86 3.22
C PHE A 306 16.78 -3.21 2.67
N GLY A 307 16.94 -3.16 1.35
CA GLY A 307 18.06 -2.48 0.71
C GLY A 307 18.14 -0.99 1.09
N LEU A 308 17.00 -0.30 1.09
CA LEU A 308 16.92 1.09 1.55
C LEU A 308 17.26 1.23 3.04
N LYS A 309 16.67 0.37 3.88
CA LYS A 309 16.95 0.29 5.33
C LYS A 309 18.45 0.14 5.59
N LYS A 310 19.12 -0.76 4.86
CA LYS A 310 20.56 -1.00 5.03
C LYS A 310 21.42 0.23 4.69
N LEU A 311 21.10 0.94 3.60
CA LEU A 311 21.77 2.20 3.25
C LEU A 311 21.65 3.27 4.34
N GLN A 312 20.63 3.17 5.19
CA GLN A 312 20.40 4.08 6.32
C GLN A 312 21.11 3.59 7.59
N LEU A 313 21.14 2.28 7.85
CA LEU A 313 21.81 1.68 9.02
C LEU A 313 23.34 1.83 8.98
N ASP A 314 23.95 1.78 7.79
CA ASP A 314 25.39 2.03 7.60
C ASP A 314 25.79 3.45 8.08
N HIS A 315 24.81 4.35 8.20
CA HIS A 315 24.92 5.66 8.84
C HIS A 315 24.37 5.64 10.28
N TYR A 316 25.02 4.89 11.18
CA TYR A 316 24.89 4.95 12.65
C TYR A 316 23.44 5.06 13.18
N MET A 317 22.66 3.98 13.04
CA MET A 317 21.35 3.85 13.68
C MET A 317 21.41 2.82 14.81
N GLN A 318 21.12 3.22 16.04
CA GLN A 318 20.93 2.31 17.19
C GLN A 318 19.51 1.72 17.26
N ASN A 319 18.57 2.24 16.47
CA ASN A 319 17.16 1.80 16.47
C ASN A 319 16.86 1.03 15.19
N ASP A 320 16.68 -0.28 15.33
CA ASP A 320 16.31 -1.15 14.22
C ASP A 320 14.81 -1.02 13.93
N ILE A 321 14.46 -0.56 12.72
CA ILE A 321 13.08 -0.38 12.30
C ILE A 321 12.61 -1.62 11.52
N PRO A 322 11.40 -2.13 11.76
CA PRO A 322 10.85 -3.23 10.99
C PRO A 322 10.80 -2.92 9.49
N THR A 323 11.34 -3.82 8.66
CA THR A 323 11.38 -3.69 7.20
C THR A 323 9.99 -3.48 6.58
N LEU A 324 8.95 -4.06 7.20
CA LEU A 324 7.56 -3.88 6.77
C LEU A 324 7.07 -2.44 6.90
N MET A 325 7.53 -1.68 7.90
CA MET A 325 7.19 -0.27 8.06
C MET A 325 7.83 0.59 6.95
N VAL A 326 9.06 0.26 6.57
CA VAL A 326 9.73 0.89 5.42
C VAL A 326 8.99 0.55 4.12
N LEU A 327 8.56 -0.71 3.95
CA LEU A 327 7.77 -1.13 2.80
C LEU A 327 6.42 -0.40 2.73
N GLU A 328 5.74 -0.22 3.86
CA GLU A 328 4.48 0.54 3.93
C GLU A 328 4.68 1.98 3.49
N ALA A 329 5.70 2.66 4.01
CA ALA A 329 6.05 4.03 3.61
C ALA A 329 6.41 4.17 2.12
N LEU A 330 6.95 3.12 1.50
CA LEU A 330 7.27 3.08 0.07
C LEU A 330 6.06 2.76 -0.83
N THR A 331 4.92 2.33 -0.25
CA THR A 331 3.80 1.77 -1.02
C THR A 331 2.64 2.76 -1.12
N THR A 332 2.35 3.21 -2.33
CA THR A 332 1.22 4.11 -2.58
C THR A 332 -0.11 3.35 -2.61
N LYS A 333 -1.21 4.04 -2.30
CA LYS A 333 -2.57 3.52 -2.43
C LYS A 333 -2.95 3.00 -3.82
N LYS A 334 -2.27 3.47 -4.87
CA LYS A 334 -2.48 2.99 -6.25
C LYS A 334 -2.10 1.52 -6.43
N CYS A 335 -1.26 0.98 -5.56
CA CYS A 335 -0.93 -0.45 -5.55
C CYS A 335 -2.12 -1.32 -5.14
N GLN A 336 -3.14 -0.74 -4.48
CA GLN A 336 -4.35 -1.42 -4.02
C GLN A 336 -4.09 -2.58 -3.05
N GLU A 337 -3.05 -2.43 -2.25
CA GLU A 337 -2.66 -3.37 -1.20
C GLU A 337 -3.39 -3.07 0.11
N ALA A 338 -3.23 -3.94 1.12
CA ALA A 338 -3.87 -3.79 2.43
C ALA A 338 -3.37 -2.56 3.20
N PHE A 339 -2.11 -2.17 2.98
CA PHE A 339 -1.43 -1.05 3.62
C PHE A 339 -1.05 0.04 2.62
N SER A 340 -0.76 1.24 3.12
CA SER A 340 -0.34 2.38 2.29
C SER A 340 0.33 3.47 3.11
N LEU A 341 1.21 4.22 2.46
CA LEU A 341 1.98 5.29 3.07
C LEU A 341 1.17 6.43 3.73
N GLU A 342 -0.11 6.62 3.38
CA GLU A 342 -0.89 7.81 3.73
C GLU A 342 -0.95 8.11 5.26
N SER A 343 -1.06 7.08 6.13
CA SER A 343 -1.09 7.30 7.59
C SER A 343 0.27 7.76 8.11
N LEU A 344 1.35 7.16 7.59
CA LEU A 344 2.72 7.51 7.92
C LEU A 344 3.09 8.88 7.34
N GLU A 345 2.60 9.22 6.15
CA GLU A 345 2.73 10.55 5.52
C GLU A 345 2.14 11.61 6.44
N THR A 346 0.92 11.40 6.94
CA THR A 346 0.25 12.34 7.85
C THR A 346 1.08 12.56 9.13
N LEU A 347 1.59 11.48 9.71
CA LEU A 347 2.42 11.53 10.92
C LEU A 347 3.75 12.25 10.65
N GLY A 348 4.44 11.88 9.57
CA GLY A 348 5.74 12.45 9.21
C GLY A 348 5.68 13.90 8.74
N ASP A 349 4.63 14.32 8.04
CA ASP A 349 4.37 15.71 7.66
C ASP A 349 4.27 16.61 8.90
N SER A 350 3.49 16.19 9.90
CA SER A 350 3.33 16.95 11.14
C SER A 350 4.65 17.07 11.91
N PHE A 351 5.43 15.99 11.99
CA PHE A 351 6.73 16.01 12.65
C PHE A 351 7.78 16.83 11.89
N LEU A 352 7.82 16.72 10.55
CA LEU A 352 8.73 17.50 9.71
C LEU A 352 8.48 19.01 9.90
N LYS A 353 7.22 19.44 9.93
CA LYS A 353 6.85 20.83 10.19
C LYS A 353 7.26 21.27 11.59
N TYR A 354 6.99 20.46 12.61
CA TYR A 354 7.42 20.74 13.98
C TYR A 354 8.95 20.88 14.10
N ALA A 355 9.68 19.90 13.57
CA ALA A 355 11.14 19.84 13.57
C ALA A 355 11.76 21.06 12.86
N ALA A 356 11.24 21.42 11.68
CA ALA A 356 11.66 22.60 10.93
C ALA A 356 11.31 23.91 11.68
N SER A 357 10.10 24.02 12.23
CA SER A 357 9.68 25.19 13.02
C SER A 357 10.56 25.40 14.24
N GLN A 358 10.87 24.35 15.00
CA GLN A 358 11.76 24.43 16.15
C GLN A 358 13.17 24.88 15.75
N GLN A 359 13.74 24.30 14.67
CA GLN A 359 15.06 24.70 14.17
C GLN A 359 15.09 26.16 13.72
N LEU A 360 14.09 26.62 12.98
CA LEU A 360 14.00 27.99 12.48
C LEU A 360 13.77 29.00 13.60
N PHE A 361 12.90 28.67 14.55
CA PHE A 361 12.66 29.49 15.74
C PHE A 361 13.98 29.74 16.49
N ARG A 362 14.81 28.71 16.67
CA ARG A 362 16.13 28.83 17.33
C ARG A 362 17.16 29.58 16.51
N SER A 363 17.21 29.31 15.20
CA SER A 363 18.23 29.89 14.31
C SER A 363 17.98 31.38 14.03
N TYR A 364 16.74 31.85 14.16
CA TYR A 364 16.35 33.22 13.84
C TYR A 364 15.53 33.87 14.98
N PRO A 365 16.18 34.29 16.08
CA PRO A 365 15.49 34.83 17.26
C PRO A 365 14.66 36.11 17.01
N TYR A 366 15.06 36.91 16.02
CA TYR A 366 14.45 38.21 15.72
C TYR A 366 13.46 38.18 14.54
N HIS A 367 13.20 37.02 13.94
CA HIS A 367 12.26 36.91 12.83
C HIS A 367 10.83 36.75 13.37
N HIS A 368 9.88 37.48 12.78
CA HIS A 368 8.45 37.31 13.06
C HIS A 368 7.88 36.11 12.27
N GLU A 369 6.64 35.73 12.61
CA GLU A 369 5.90 34.59 12.02
C GLU A 369 6.03 34.53 10.49
N GLY A 370 5.61 35.57 9.76
CA GLY A 370 5.64 35.52 8.29
C GLY A 370 7.00 35.24 7.65
N LEU A 371 8.11 35.70 8.23
CA LEU A 371 9.45 35.38 7.74
C LEU A 371 9.86 33.94 8.06
N LEU A 372 9.49 33.45 9.26
CA LEU A 372 9.73 32.07 9.68
C LEU A 372 8.90 31.09 8.85
N SER A 373 7.61 31.40 8.62
CA SER A 373 6.70 30.64 7.76
C SER A 373 7.23 30.56 6.32
N ALA A 374 7.70 31.67 5.73
CA ALA A 374 8.30 31.65 4.39
C ALA A 374 9.56 30.76 4.31
N LYS A 375 10.42 30.79 5.33
CA LYS A 375 11.61 29.92 5.41
C LYS A 375 11.23 28.45 5.64
N LYS A 376 10.23 28.19 6.48
CA LYS A 376 9.68 26.85 6.74
C LYS A 376 9.14 26.27 5.45
N ASP A 377 8.27 26.99 4.74
CA ASP A 377 7.68 26.55 3.49
C ASP A 377 8.73 26.26 2.42
N GLN A 378 9.81 27.04 2.36
CA GLN A 378 10.94 26.74 1.49
C GLN A 378 11.61 25.40 1.85
N MET A 379 11.83 25.14 3.13
CA MET A 379 12.48 23.94 3.65
C MET A 379 11.62 22.67 3.50
N VAL A 380 10.33 22.76 3.81
CA VAL A 380 9.40 21.60 3.83
C VAL A 380 8.57 21.47 2.55
N SER A 381 8.78 22.32 1.55
CA SER A 381 8.01 22.23 0.29
C SER A 381 8.17 20.86 -0.38
N ASN A 382 7.11 20.40 -1.05
CA ASN A 382 7.15 19.18 -1.87
C ASN A 382 8.29 19.20 -2.90
N ILE A 383 8.68 20.38 -3.40
CA ILE A 383 9.79 20.53 -4.35
C ILE A 383 11.14 20.30 -3.65
N ALA A 384 11.34 20.83 -2.44
CA ALA A 384 12.55 20.59 -1.67
C ALA A 384 12.67 19.10 -1.31
N LEU A 385 11.62 18.50 -0.76
CA LEU A 385 11.59 17.08 -0.43
C LEU A 385 11.79 16.17 -1.65
N TYR A 386 11.20 16.54 -2.81
CA TYR A 386 11.44 15.83 -4.07
C TYR A 386 12.92 15.86 -4.47
N LYS A 387 13.59 17.02 -4.38
CA LYS A 387 15.02 17.14 -4.74
C LYS A 387 15.89 16.28 -3.82
N LEU A 388 15.71 16.40 -2.51
CA LEU A 388 16.43 15.60 -1.52
C LEU A 388 16.17 14.10 -1.71
N GLY A 389 14.92 13.71 -1.96
CA GLY A 389 14.56 12.33 -2.26
C GLY A 389 15.21 11.79 -3.54
N CYS A 390 15.36 12.63 -4.57
CA CYS A 390 16.08 12.26 -5.79
C CYS A 390 17.60 12.10 -5.55
N GLU A 391 18.20 12.96 -4.73
CA GLU A 391 19.62 12.86 -4.34
C GLU A 391 19.93 11.56 -3.58
N ARG A 392 18.93 10.99 -2.90
CA ARG A 392 18.99 9.69 -2.21
C ARG A 392 18.45 8.51 -3.03
N GLU A 393 18.18 8.71 -4.32
CA GLU A 393 17.65 7.68 -5.23
C GLU A 393 16.33 7.04 -4.76
N LEU A 394 15.54 7.71 -3.90
CA LEU A 394 14.23 7.22 -3.42
C LEU A 394 13.26 6.79 -4.54
N PRO A 395 13.20 7.45 -5.72
CA PRO A 395 12.38 6.99 -6.84
C PRO A 395 12.61 5.52 -7.24
N GLY A 396 13.81 5.00 -6.98
CA GLY A 396 14.19 3.59 -7.05
C GLY A 396 13.19 2.65 -6.39
N TYR A 397 12.86 2.97 -5.14
CA TYR A 397 12.27 2.05 -4.18
C TYR A 397 10.73 2.11 -4.14
N ILE A 398 10.14 3.22 -4.61
CA ILE A 398 8.69 3.52 -4.47
C ILE A 398 7.80 2.53 -5.23
N ARG A 399 6.69 2.05 -4.66
CA ARG A 399 5.70 1.24 -5.36
C ARG A 399 4.47 2.07 -5.69
N CYS A 400 4.19 2.27 -6.98
CA CYS A 400 3.17 3.22 -7.46
C CYS A 400 2.11 2.65 -8.43
N LYS A 401 2.18 1.35 -8.72
CA LYS A 401 1.27 0.65 -9.65
C LYS A 401 0.81 -0.66 -9.01
N PRO A 402 -0.43 -1.11 -9.31
CA PRO A 402 -0.87 -2.44 -8.89
C PRO A 402 -0.03 -3.49 -9.58
N PHE A 403 0.14 -4.65 -8.92
CA PHE A 403 0.77 -5.79 -9.54
C PHE A 403 -0.13 -6.37 -10.63
N ASP A 404 0.41 -6.51 -11.85
CA ASP A 404 -0.25 -7.20 -12.94
C ASP A 404 0.56 -8.44 -13.29
N PRO A 405 0.06 -9.65 -12.96
CA PRO A 405 0.76 -10.89 -13.25
C PRO A 405 1.07 -11.08 -14.74
N LYS A 406 0.27 -10.51 -15.66
CA LYS A 406 0.51 -10.64 -17.11
C LYS A 406 1.79 -9.96 -17.57
N ASN A 407 2.21 -8.92 -16.84
CA ASN A 407 3.42 -8.14 -17.13
C ASN A 407 4.65 -8.63 -16.36
N TRP A 408 4.47 -9.64 -15.50
CA TRP A 408 5.55 -10.25 -14.73
C TRP A 408 6.47 -11.06 -15.67
N SER A 409 7.76 -10.79 -15.62
CA SER A 409 8.76 -11.50 -16.41
C SER A 409 9.16 -12.79 -15.70
N ILE A 410 9.11 -13.91 -16.40
CA ILE A 410 9.54 -15.20 -15.88
C ILE A 410 11.08 -15.20 -15.77
N PRO A 411 11.67 -15.41 -14.58
CA PRO A 411 13.11 -15.45 -14.44
C PRO A 411 13.71 -16.59 -15.28
N GLY A 412 14.74 -16.28 -16.06
CA GLY A 412 15.40 -17.25 -16.95
C GLY A 412 14.83 -17.34 -18.37
N GLU A 413 13.75 -16.62 -18.69
CA GLU A 413 13.24 -16.48 -20.07
C GLU A 413 14.14 -15.53 -20.88
N TYR A 414 14.42 -15.86 -22.15
CA TYR A 414 15.16 -15.00 -23.07
C TYR A 414 14.30 -13.80 -23.50
N LEU A 415 14.61 -12.61 -23.00
CA LEU A 415 14.07 -11.37 -23.56
C LEU A 415 14.96 -10.97 -24.74
N GLY A 416 14.44 -11.11 -25.96
CA GLY A 416 15.08 -10.58 -27.17
C GLY A 416 15.51 -9.13 -26.97
N CYS A 417 16.71 -8.80 -27.44
CA CYS A 417 17.40 -7.52 -27.25
C CYS A 417 16.46 -6.31 -27.38
N ILE A 418 16.18 -5.64 -26.27
CA ILE A 418 15.80 -4.23 -26.30
C ILE A 418 17.12 -3.47 -26.45
N GLY A 419 17.31 -2.88 -27.63
CA GLY A 419 18.55 -2.32 -28.12
C GLY A 419 19.29 -1.39 -27.16
N ASP A 420 20.60 -1.32 -27.44
CA ASP A 420 21.61 -0.43 -26.88
C ASP A 420 21.06 0.75 -26.09
N ASN A 421 21.33 0.74 -24.78
CA ASN A 421 21.75 1.94 -24.08
C ASN A 421 22.35 1.55 -22.73
N LYS A 422 23.63 1.91 -22.58
CA LYS A 422 24.43 2.06 -21.35
C LYS A 422 23.73 1.62 -20.06
N PHE A 423 24.33 0.65 -19.38
CA PHE A 423 24.14 0.40 -17.95
C PHE A 423 24.46 1.68 -17.17
N VAL A 424 23.44 2.53 -16.96
CA VAL A 424 23.50 3.72 -16.10
C VAL A 424 22.49 3.51 -14.99
N PHE A 425 22.98 3.52 -13.76
CA PHE A 425 22.25 3.34 -12.51
C PHE A 425 21.19 4.41 -12.19
N SER A 426 20.72 5.21 -13.16
CA SER A 426 19.83 6.35 -12.90
C SER A 426 18.37 6.17 -13.34
N LYS A 427 17.94 4.95 -13.68
CA LYS A 427 16.52 4.63 -13.91
C LYS A 427 16.18 3.29 -13.27
N ALA A 428 15.34 3.33 -12.24
CA ALA A 428 14.77 2.18 -11.55
C ALA A 428 14.02 1.25 -12.53
N LYS A 429 14.72 0.29 -13.12
CA LYS A 429 14.08 -0.85 -13.80
C LYS A 429 13.57 -1.78 -12.71
N ASN A 430 12.28 -2.07 -12.71
CA ASN A 430 11.78 -3.29 -12.07
C ASN A 430 12.42 -4.46 -12.82
N ILE A 431 13.14 -5.34 -12.12
CA ILE A 431 13.87 -6.44 -12.76
C ILE A 431 12.90 -7.38 -13.48
N TYR A 432 11.68 -7.53 -12.96
CA TYR A 432 10.68 -8.48 -13.46
C TYR A 432 9.37 -7.84 -13.94
N ASN A 433 9.31 -6.52 -14.19
CA ASN A 433 8.13 -5.90 -14.82
C ASN A 433 8.56 -5.12 -16.06
N LYS A 434 7.91 -5.41 -17.20
CA LYS A 434 8.18 -4.71 -18.47
C LYS A 434 7.72 -3.25 -18.39
N GLY A 435 8.65 -2.29 -18.44
CA GLY A 435 8.35 -0.87 -18.66
C GLY A 435 9.25 0.14 -17.94
N THR A 436 9.21 1.39 -18.39
CA THR A 436 9.81 2.54 -17.70
C THR A 436 8.85 3.11 -16.66
N LYS A 437 9.38 3.42 -15.48
CA LYS A 437 8.64 3.97 -14.34
C LYS A 437 8.76 5.49 -14.33
N TYR A 438 7.65 6.19 -14.56
CA TYR A 438 7.56 7.63 -14.32
C TYR A 438 6.88 7.85 -12.97
N ILE A 439 7.57 8.54 -12.06
CA ILE A 439 7.05 8.88 -10.74
C ILE A 439 6.81 10.38 -10.73
N LYS A 440 5.60 10.78 -10.31
CA LYS A 440 5.26 12.20 -10.16
C LYS A 440 6.05 12.77 -8.98
N TYR A 441 6.52 14.02 -9.09
CA TYR A 441 7.30 14.67 -8.03
C TYR A 441 6.60 14.61 -6.66
N LYS A 442 5.27 14.82 -6.64
CA LYS A 442 4.46 14.74 -5.42
C LYS A 442 4.54 13.37 -4.72
N VAL A 443 4.59 12.27 -5.47
CA VAL A 443 4.69 10.94 -4.86
C VAL A 443 6.02 10.76 -4.11
N VAL A 444 7.10 11.37 -4.59
CA VAL A 444 8.40 11.29 -3.91
C VAL A 444 8.40 12.10 -2.62
N SER A 445 7.76 13.29 -2.61
CA SER A 445 7.60 14.07 -1.38
C SER A 445 6.75 13.33 -0.34
N ASP A 446 5.60 12.79 -0.77
CA ASP A 446 4.68 12.07 0.11
C ASP A 446 5.38 10.82 0.72
N VAL A 447 6.23 10.13 -0.06
CA VAL A 447 7.07 9.01 0.43
C VAL A 447 8.14 9.46 1.41
N ALA A 448 8.79 10.60 1.18
CA ALA A 448 9.79 11.13 2.11
C ALA A 448 9.15 11.45 3.48
N GLU A 449 7.97 12.06 3.48
CA GLU A 449 7.15 12.30 4.68
C GLU A 449 6.76 10.97 5.33
N ALA A 450 6.29 9.99 4.56
CA ALA A 450 5.93 8.69 5.09
C ALA A 450 7.10 7.94 5.72
N LEU A 451 8.31 8.04 5.16
CA LEU A 451 9.51 7.46 5.76
C LEU A 451 9.85 8.16 7.08
N ILE A 452 9.76 9.49 7.17
CA ILE A 452 9.90 10.23 8.44
C ILE A 452 8.90 9.69 9.48
N GLY A 453 7.64 9.49 9.08
CA GLY A 453 6.59 8.92 9.92
C GLY A 453 6.87 7.48 10.36
N ALA A 454 7.43 6.63 9.49
CA ALA A 454 7.81 5.26 9.82
C ALA A 454 8.89 5.22 10.92
N TYR A 455 9.91 6.08 10.79
CA TYR A 455 10.99 6.22 11.77
C TYR A 455 10.47 6.77 13.09
N LEU A 456 9.57 7.76 13.03
CA LEU A 456 8.95 8.34 14.21
C LEU A 456 8.09 7.32 14.99
N SER A 457 7.26 6.55 14.28
CA SER A 457 6.32 5.58 14.88
C SER A 457 7.04 4.47 15.65
N THR A 458 8.21 4.04 15.18
CA THR A 458 8.92 2.86 15.72
C THR A 458 10.12 3.24 16.60
N GLY A 459 10.92 4.20 16.15
CA GLY A 459 12.16 4.61 16.82
C GLY A 459 12.07 5.96 17.55
N GLY A 460 10.89 6.58 17.58
CA GLY A 460 10.67 7.88 18.19
C GLY A 460 11.32 9.04 17.43
N GLU A 461 11.31 10.22 18.06
CA GLU A 461 11.80 11.45 17.43
C GLU A 461 13.28 11.41 17.09
N VAL A 462 14.08 10.73 17.92
CA VAL A 462 15.52 10.58 17.69
C VAL A 462 15.76 9.87 16.36
N ALA A 463 15.06 8.76 16.09
CA ALA A 463 15.18 8.05 14.82
C ALA A 463 14.71 8.90 13.64
N ALA A 464 13.61 9.64 13.80
CA ALA A 464 13.11 10.54 12.76
C ALA A 464 14.09 11.69 12.45
N LEU A 465 14.74 12.27 13.45
CA LEU A 465 15.79 13.30 13.26
C LEU A 465 17.00 12.76 12.53
N TYR A 466 17.45 11.54 12.85
CA TYR A 466 18.53 10.91 12.10
C TYR A 466 18.13 10.67 10.64
N PHE A 467 16.89 10.26 10.39
CA PHE A 467 16.39 10.15 9.01
C PHE A 467 16.35 11.50 8.30
N LEU A 468 15.90 12.58 8.95
CA LEU A 468 15.94 13.93 8.39
C LEU A 468 17.36 14.36 8.02
N LYS A 469 18.32 14.11 8.91
CA LYS A 469 19.75 14.37 8.66
C LYS A 469 20.27 13.54 7.48
N TRP A 470 19.93 12.26 7.41
CA TRP A 470 20.27 11.41 6.27
C TRP A 470 19.64 11.93 4.97
N LEU A 471 18.38 12.38 5.00
CA LEU A 471 17.72 12.96 3.83
C LEU A 471 18.42 14.26 3.35
N GLY A 472 19.11 14.97 4.24
CA GLY A 472 19.84 16.21 3.95
C GLY A 472 19.26 17.44 4.62
N LEU A 473 18.36 17.28 5.59
CA LEU A 473 17.80 18.35 6.41
C LEU A 473 18.56 18.43 7.73
N GLU A 474 19.26 19.54 7.95
CA GLU A 474 19.95 19.80 9.20
C GLU A 474 18.96 20.33 10.26
N VAL A 475 18.43 19.41 11.05
CA VAL A 475 17.62 19.71 12.24
C VAL A 475 18.33 19.14 13.46
N ASP A 476 18.52 19.96 14.49
CA ASP A 476 19.11 19.54 15.75
C ASP A 476 18.26 19.99 16.94
N PHE A 477 17.93 19.04 17.82
CA PHE A 477 17.19 19.27 19.06
C PHE A 477 18.10 19.53 20.26
N SER A 478 19.41 19.78 20.07
CA SER A 478 20.33 20.11 21.14
C SER A 478 19.73 21.11 22.14
N ASN A 479 19.77 20.80 23.44
CA ASN A 479 19.06 21.50 24.52
C ASN A 479 19.56 22.94 24.84
N LYS A 480 20.21 23.63 23.89
CA LYS A 480 20.53 25.05 24.04
C LYS A 480 19.25 25.84 23.84
N VAL A 481 18.57 26.12 24.95
CA VAL A 481 17.52 27.14 25.05
C VAL A 481 18.16 28.47 24.63
N PRO A 482 17.54 29.26 23.75
CA PRO A 482 17.98 30.64 23.56
C PRO A 482 18.00 31.32 24.93
N ASP A 483 19.08 32.02 25.28
CA ASP A 483 19.09 32.92 26.44
C ASP A 483 18.10 34.06 26.15
N ASP A 484 16.80 33.81 26.32
CA ASP A 484 15.79 34.85 26.38
C ASP A 484 15.90 35.47 27.77
N ALA A 485 16.84 36.41 27.88
CA ALA A 485 16.96 37.28 29.03
C ALA A 485 15.58 37.87 29.36
N SER A 486 15.22 37.84 30.64
CA SER A 486 14.02 38.50 31.16
C SER A 486 14.06 39.97 30.76
N PHE A 487 13.31 40.36 29.72
CA PHE A 487 13.28 41.74 29.24
C PHE A 487 12.34 42.61 30.08
N LEU A 488 11.47 41.99 30.88
CA LEU A 488 10.58 42.65 31.83
C LEU A 488 11.09 42.52 33.25
N ALA A 489 11.05 43.62 34.00
CA ALA A 489 11.34 43.63 35.43
C ALA A 489 10.15 43.23 36.30
N ARG A 490 8.90 43.42 35.82
CA ARG A 490 7.64 43.25 36.59
C ARG A 490 6.45 42.75 35.73
N PRO A 491 6.46 41.50 35.26
CA PRO A 491 5.40 40.93 34.42
C PRO A 491 4.01 40.94 35.07
N GLU A 492 3.93 40.91 36.40
CA GLU A 492 2.69 40.95 37.19
C GLU A 492 1.88 42.25 37.02
N THR A 493 2.49 43.31 36.48
CA THR A 493 1.83 44.59 36.24
C THR A 493 0.88 44.53 35.02
N TYR A 494 1.13 43.61 34.08
CA TYR A 494 0.39 43.54 32.82
C TYR A 494 -0.62 42.40 32.77
N ILE A 495 -0.33 41.28 33.44
CA ILE A 495 -1.18 40.07 33.41
C ILE A 495 -1.35 39.47 34.81
N ASN A 496 -2.46 38.76 35.02
CA ASN A 496 -2.67 37.97 36.24
C ASN A 496 -2.02 36.60 36.09
N ILE A 497 -0.74 36.50 36.50
CA ILE A 497 0.08 35.29 36.39
C ILE A 497 -0.59 34.11 37.11
N ASN A 498 -0.99 34.28 38.38
CA ASN A 498 -1.57 33.21 39.19
C ASN A 498 -2.83 32.58 38.56
N PHE A 499 -3.70 33.41 37.98
CA PHE A 499 -4.88 32.91 37.27
C PHE A 499 -4.50 32.08 36.04
N LEU A 500 -3.56 32.58 35.23
CA LEU A 500 -3.14 31.92 33.99
C LEU A 500 -2.37 30.63 34.25
N GLU A 501 -1.48 30.61 35.24
CA GLU A 501 -0.77 29.40 35.66
C GLU A 501 -1.72 28.34 36.22
N SER A 502 -2.71 28.76 37.03
CA SER A 502 -3.76 27.85 37.51
C SER A 502 -4.62 27.32 36.37
N LEU A 503 -4.91 28.13 35.35
CA LEU A 503 -5.69 27.73 34.19
C LEU A 503 -4.94 26.73 33.31
N LEU A 504 -3.64 26.96 33.09
CA LEU A 504 -2.76 26.10 32.28
C LEU A 504 -2.23 24.90 33.05
N ASN A 505 -2.45 24.86 34.37
CA ASN A 505 -1.86 23.88 35.28
C ASN A 505 -0.33 23.77 35.08
N TYR A 506 0.33 24.93 34.93
CA TYR A 506 1.76 25.05 34.65
C TYR A 506 2.31 26.32 35.29
N SER A 507 3.45 26.21 35.97
CA SER A 507 4.18 27.34 36.56
C SER A 507 5.37 27.69 35.68
N PHE A 508 5.42 28.95 35.22
CA PHE A 508 6.47 29.43 34.32
C PHE A 508 7.75 29.75 35.07
N HIS A 509 8.89 29.28 34.56
CA HIS A 509 10.19 29.71 35.04
C HIS A 509 10.48 31.16 34.61
N ASN A 510 10.04 31.53 33.40
CA ASN A 510 10.11 32.88 32.87
C ASN A 510 8.70 33.43 32.53
N PRO A 511 8.06 34.16 33.45
CA PRO A 511 6.74 34.76 33.20
C PRO A 511 6.71 35.78 32.06
N CYS A 512 7.86 36.27 31.56
CA CYS A 512 7.90 37.14 30.39
C CYS A 512 7.37 36.44 29.13
N LEU A 513 7.56 35.12 29.02
CA LEU A 513 7.02 34.33 27.90
C LEU A 513 5.49 34.32 27.90
N LEU A 514 4.88 34.32 29.08
CA LEU A 514 3.44 34.41 29.24
C LEU A 514 2.90 35.79 28.86
N VAL A 515 3.64 36.86 29.18
CA VAL A 515 3.31 38.23 28.73
C VAL A 515 3.44 38.33 27.21
N GLU A 516 4.52 37.81 26.62
CA GLU A 516 4.73 37.80 25.17
C GLU A 516 3.59 37.05 24.45
N ALA A 517 3.20 35.88 24.96
CA ALA A 517 2.15 35.04 24.37
C ALA A 517 0.75 35.68 24.38
N LEU A 518 0.51 36.62 25.30
CA LEU A 518 -0.76 37.36 25.41
C LEU A 518 -0.72 38.75 24.76
N THR A 519 0.42 39.17 24.21
CA THR A 519 0.61 40.50 23.64
C THR A 519 0.40 40.52 22.13
N HIS A 520 -0.65 41.19 21.67
CA HIS A 520 -0.90 41.42 20.25
C HIS A 520 0.02 42.51 19.68
N GLY A 521 0.40 42.43 18.40
CA GLY A 521 1.33 43.37 17.75
C GLY A 521 0.87 44.84 17.70
N SER A 522 -0.37 45.15 18.10
CA SER A 522 -0.84 46.53 18.30
C SER A 522 -0.51 47.10 19.69
N TYR A 523 0.02 46.28 20.60
CA TYR A 523 0.37 46.63 21.98
C TYR A 523 1.88 46.50 22.20
N LEU A 524 2.66 47.22 21.39
CA LEU A 524 4.12 47.29 21.53
C LEU A 524 4.46 48.55 22.32
N VAL A 525 4.89 48.36 23.57
CA VAL A 525 5.33 49.42 24.49
C VAL A 525 6.81 49.22 24.81
N GLN A 526 7.49 50.23 25.37
CA GLN A 526 8.94 50.15 25.64
C GLN A 526 9.33 48.93 26.49
N ASP A 527 8.48 48.55 27.45
CA ASP A 527 8.71 47.40 28.33
C ASP A 527 8.38 46.04 27.68
N ILE A 528 7.62 46.01 26.58
CA ILE A 528 7.19 44.79 25.88
C ILE A 528 7.52 44.92 24.38
N PRO A 529 8.77 44.62 23.99
CA PRO A 529 9.23 44.79 22.61
C PRO A 529 8.81 43.64 21.68
N ARG A 530 8.19 42.57 22.20
CA ARG A 530 7.83 41.36 21.47
C ARG A 530 6.32 41.10 21.52
N CYS A 531 5.82 40.32 20.58
CA CYS A 531 4.42 39.92 20.50
C CYS A 531 4.29 38.42 20.23
N TYR A 532 3.07 37.90 20.38
CA TYR A 532 2.77 36.47 20.39
C TYR A 532 3.16 35.72 19.11
N GLN A 533 3.32 36.41 17.97
CA GLN A 533 3.43 35.83 16.63
C GLN A 533 4.55 34.79 16.49
N ARG A 534 5.70 35.04 17.11
CA ARG A 534 6.84 34.11 17.02
C ARG A 534 6.57 32.82 17.81
N LEU A 535 5.91 32.94 18.96
CA LEU A 535 5.50 31.80 19.78
C LEU A 535 4.31 31.05 19.15
N GLU A 536 3.38 31.76 18.51
CA GLU A 536 2.29 31.18 17.70
C GLU A 536 2.86 30.27 16.61
N PHE A 537 3.84 30.76 15.83
CA PHE A 537 4.50 29.97 14.79
C PHE A 537 5.05 28.61 15.29
N LEU A 538 5.65 28.60 16.49
CA LEU A 538 6.18 27.39 17.10
C LEU A 538 5.07 26.51 17.67
N GLY A 539 4.10 27.12 18.34
CA GLY A 539 2.98 26.46 19.00
C GLY A 539 2.01 25.80 18.03
N ASP A 540 1.71 26.43 16.89
CA ASP A 540 0.91 25.85 15.80
C ASP A 540 1.51 24.51 15.34
N ALA A 541 2.81 24.51 15.01
CA ALA A 541 3.49 23.29 14.59
C ALA A 541 3.56 22.23 15.70
N ALA A 542 3.71 22.63 16.96
CA ALA A 542 3.74 21.72 18.10
C ALA A 542 2.36 21.09 18.38
N LEU A 543 1.28 21.88 18.33
CA LEU A 543 -0.08 21.40 18.54
C LEU A 543 -0.56 20.50 17.40
N ASP A 544 -0.24 20.84 16.15
CA ASP A 544 -0.54 19.98 14.98
C ASP A 544 0.13 18.61 15.13
N TYR A 545 1.41 18.59 15.51
CA TYR A 545 2.17 17.38 15.75
C TYR A 545 1.60 16.56 16.93
N LEU A 546 1.40 17.18 18.10
CA LEU A 546 0.88 16.50 19.29
C LEU A 546 -0.51 15.92 19.06
N MET A 547 -1.39 16.66 18.38
CA MET A 547 -2.71 16.15 18.01
C MET A 547 -2.61 14.99 17.03
N THR A 548 -1.75 15.09 16.02
CA THR A 548 -1.55 14.03 15.03
C THR A 548 -1.07 12.74 15.69
N VAL A 549 -0.08 12.83 16.59
CA VAL A 549 0.40 11.69 17.39
C VAL A 549 -0.71 11.12 18.27
N HIS A 550 -1.50 11.98 18.93
CA HIS A 550 -2.62 11.54 19.75
C HIS A 550 -3.66 10.76 18.94
N LEU A 551 -4.09 11.30 17.78
CA LEU A 551 -5.09 10.66 16.92
C LEU A 551 -4.57 9.36 16.30
N TYR A 552 -3.31 9.34 15.86
CA TYR A 552 -2.65 8.16 15.31
C TYR A 552 -2.61 7.01 16.32
N ASN A 553 -2.22 7.30 17.57
CA ASN A 553 -2.12 6.31 18.64
C ASN A 553 -3.48 5.88 19.20
N LYS A 554 -4.44 6.81 19.30
CA LYS A 554 -5.77 6.53 19.87
C LYS A 554 -6.64 5.68 18.95
N TYR A 555 -6.45 5.79 17.64
CA TYR A 555 -7.28 5.11 16.65
C TYR A 555 -6.45 4.32 15.63
N PRO A 556 -5.77 3.24 16.06
CA PRO A 556 -5.00 2.40 15.16
C PRO A 556 -5.90 1.79 14.08
N GLY A 557 -5.45 1.82 12.82
CA GLY A 557 -6.18 1.24 11.69
C GLY A 557 -7.29 2.12 11.10
N LEU A 558 -7.51 3.34 11.59
CA LEU A 558 -8.36 4.31 10.90
C LEU A 558 -7.79 4.64 9.52
N SER A 559 -8.68 4.91 8.57
CA SER A 559 -8.23 5.29 7.24
C SER A 559 -7.47 6.64 7.31
N PRO A 560 -6.35 6.77 6.60
CA PRO A 560 -5.53 7.98 6.59
C PRO A 560 -6.29 9.27 6.26
N GLY A 561 -7.19 9.20 5.27
CA GLY A 561 -8.05 10.34 4.92
C GLY A 561 -8.95 10.78 6.07
N PHE A 562 -9.42 9.81 6.87
CA PHE A 562 -10.23 10.07 8.04
C PHE A 562 -9.41 10.61 9.23
N LEU A 563 -8.15 10.18 9.39
CA LEU A 563 -7.22 10.82 10.34
C LEU A 563 -6.96 12.29 9.99
N THR A 564 -6.75 12.59 8.70
CA THR A 564 -6.60 13.98 8.22
C THR A 564 -7.86 14.80 8.48
N ASP A 565 -9.04 14.20 8.29
CA ASP A 565 -10.32 14.84 8.55
C ASP A 565 -10.51 15.11 10.06
N LEU A 566 -10.21 14.15 10.93
CA LEU A 566 -10.23 14.31 12.39
C LEU A 566 -9.26 15.39 12.85
N ARG A 567 -8.04 15.42 12.30
CA ARG A 567 -7.04 16.45 12.58
C ARG A 567 -7.57 17.83 12.23
N SER A 568 -8.08 18.00 11.01
CA SER A 568 -8.62 19.28 10.53
C SER A 568 -9.84 19.76 11.33
N ALA A 569 -10.64 18.83 11.86
CA ALA A 569 -11.78 19.13 12.72
C ALA A 569 -11.37 19.49 14.16
N SER A 570 -10.24 18.94 14.64
CA SER A 570 -9.75 19.13 16.02
C SER A 570 -8.84 20.35 16.16
N VAL A 571 -8.00 20.61 15.15
CA VAL A 571 -6.99 21.68 15.09
C VAL A 571 -7.47 22.69 14.06
N ASN A 572 -8.28 23.65 14.50
CA ASN A 572 -8.60 24.81 13.70
C ASN A 572 -8.85 26.03 14.58
N ASN A 573 -8.63 27.21 13.99
CA ASN A 573 -8.78 28.50 14.67
C ASN A 573 -10.15 28.69 15.34
N SER A 574 -11.23 28.12 14.79
CA SER A 574 -12.57 28.25 15.39
C SER A 574 -12.68 27.46 16.70
N CYS A 575 -12.12 26.24 16.74
CA CYS A 575 -12.04 25.43 17.95
C CYS A 575 -11.19 26.13 19.02
N TYR A 576 -10.03 26.68 18.64
CA TYR A 576 -9.15 27.40 19.56
C TYR A 576 -9.76 28.69 20.07
N ALA A 577 -10.40 29.48 19.20
CA ALA A 577 -11.09 30.68 19.62
C ALA A 577 -12.23 30.39 20.60
N HIS A 578 -12.96 29.29 20.38
CA HIS A 578 -14.00 28.86 21.30
C HIS A 578 -13.42 28.46 22.65
N ALA A 579 -12.36 27.64 22.66
CA ALA A 579 -11.64 27.26 23.86
C ALA A 579 -11.17 28.50 24.64
N ALA A 580 -10.53 29.46 23.97
CA ALA A 580 -10.02 30.70 24.57
C ALA A 580 -11.12 31.51 25.26
N VAL A 581 -12.29 31.65 24.64
CA VAL A 581 -13.42 32.38 25.25
C VAL A 581 -14.05 31.59 26.40
N LYS A 582 -14.21 30.26 26.25
CA LYS A 582 -14.78 29.37 27.28
C LYS A 582 -14.02 29.49 28.60
N VAL A 583 -12.69 29.61 28.54
CA VAL A 583 -11.83 29.75 29.73
C VAL A 583 -11.52 31.20 30.11
N GLY A 584 -12.08 32.18 29.39
CA GLY A 584 -11.94 33.60 29.69
C GLY A 584 -10.63 34.25 29.26
N LEU A 585 -9.79 33.60 28.45
CA LEU A 585 -8.51 34.13 27.96
C LEU A 585 -8.67 35.43 27.16
N ASN A 586 -9.82 35.62 26.51
CA ASN A 586 -10.13 36.83 25.76
C ASN A 586 -10.04 38.13 26.59
N LYS A 587 -10.12 38.05 27.93
CA LYS A 587 -10.01 39.19 28.85
C LYS A 587 -8.56 39.54 29.20
N HIS A 588 -7.62 38.65 28.89
CA HIS A 588 -6.21 38.75 29.26
C HIS A 588 -5.30 39.09 28.08
N ILE A 589 -5.87 39.26 26.88
CA ILE A 589 -5.13 39.64 25.67
C ILE A 589 -4.81 41.14 25.72
N LEU A 590 -3.54 41.48 25.64
CA LEU A 590 -3.06 42.86 25.60
C LEU A 590 -3.12 43.37 24.15
N HIS A 591 -4.01 44.32 23.87
CA HIS A 591 -4.16 44.92 22.55
C HIS A 591 -4.58 46.40 22.66
N ALA A 592 -4.11 47.26 21.74
CA ALA A 592 -4.55 48.67 21.64
C ALA A 592 -5.54 48.92 20.48
N SER A 593 -5.87 47.89 19.70
CA SER A 593 -6.74 48.04 18.51
C SER A 593 -8.23 48.09 18.88
N ALA A 594 -8.89 49.20 18.58
CA ALA A 594 -10.33 49.38 18.76
C ALA A 594 -11.16 48.45 17.86
N GLU A 595 -10.65 48.15 16.66
CA GLU A 595 -11.32 47.25 15.71
C GLU A 595 -11.31 45.80 16.20
N LEU A 596 -10.17 45.34 16.73
CA LEU A 596 -10.07 44.02 17.35
C LEU A 596 -11.02 43.90 18.54
N HIS A 597 -11.09 44.94 19.38
CA HIS A 597 -12.02 45.00 20.50
C HIS A 597 -13.48 44.82 20.06
N ARG A 598 -13.88 45.53 18.99
CA ARG A 598 -15.23 45.45 18.40
C ARG A 598 -15.54 44.04 17.89
N HIS A 599 -14.58 43.39 17.22
CA HIS A 599 -14.73 42.02 16.72
C HIS A 599 -14.85 40.99 17.85
N ILE A 600 -14.00 41.06 18.87
CA ILE A 600 -14.09 40.18 20.03
C ILE A 600 -15.45 40.35 20.71
N LYS A 601 -15.89 41.60 20.95
CA LYS A 601 -17.20 41.88 21.55
C LYS A 601 -18.36 41.34 20.71
N SER A 602 -18.32 41.50 19.39
CA SER A 602 -19.33 40.93 18.49
C SER A 602 -19.38 39.40 18.57
N TYR A 603 -18.23 38.75 18.68
CA TYR A 603 -18.16 37.30 18.79
C TYR A 603 -18.73 36.81 20.14
N LEU A 604 -18.37 37.49 21.24
CA LEU A 604 -18.87 37.18 22.59
C LEU A 604 -20.40 37.28 22.69
N SER A 605 -21.01 38.28 22.05
CA SER A 605 -22.48 38.43 22.04
C SER A 605 -23.19 37.24 21.39
N ASN A 606 -22.54 36.55 20.45
CA ASN A 606 -23.10 35.40 19.73
C ASN A 606 -22.67 34.05 20.32
N PHE A 607 -21.77 34.05 21.31
CA PHE A 607 -21.10 32.84 21.83
C PHE A 607 -22.06 31.83 22.47
N GLY A 608 -23.15 32.29 23.07
CA GLY A 608 -24.11 31.46 23.80
C GLY A 608 -25.11 30.65 22.94
N GLN A 609 -25.16 30.85 21.62
CA GLN A 609 -26.23 30.28 20.79
C GLN A 609 -25.82 29.10 19.87
N SER A 610 -24.53 28.78 19.67
CA SER A 610 -24.17 27.94 18.50
C SER A 610 -22.91 27.05 18.58
N PHE A 611 -22.40 26.60 19.73
CA PHE A 611 -21.23 25.69 19.73
C PHE A 611 -21.42 24.40 20.54
N LEU A 612 -21.52 23.29 19.82
CA LEU A 612 -21.65 21.92 20.33
C LEU A 612 -20.34 21.11 20.22
N GLY A 613 -19.18 21.78 20.18
CA GLY A 613 -17.87 21.13 20.34
C GLY A 613 -17.21 20.57 19.08
N SER A 614 -17.93 20.43 17.95
CA SER A 614 -17.35 19.95 16.69
C SER A 614 -17.78 20.84 15.51
N SER A 615 -16.87 21.67 15.01
CA SER A 615 -17.10 22.44 13.78
C SER A 615 -15.84 22.49 12.96
N TYR A 616 -15.97 22.19 11.66
CA TYR A 616 -14.94 22.48 10.65
C TYR A 616 -14.80 23.99 10.37
N GLY A 617 -15.32 24.85 11.24
CA GLY A 617 -15.25 26.29 11.12
C GLY A 617 -16.09 26.87 9.97
N TRP A 618 -17.09 26.14 9.47
CA TRP A 618 -17.99 26.59 8.40
C TRP A 618 -19.37 27.04 8.88
N ASP A 619 -19.68 26.88 10.17
CA ASP A 619 -20.99 27.28 10.72
C ASP A 619 -21.27 28.74 10.40
N ALA A 620 -22.38 28.97 9.70
CA ALA A 620 -22.72 30.28 9.16
C ALA A 620 -23.13 31.24 10.28
N GLY A 621 -22.19 32.10 10.71
CA GLY A 621 -22.48 33.17 11.66
C GLY A 621 -21.29 33.55 12.52
N THR A 622 -20.58 34.60 12.12
CA THR A 622 -19.39 35.20 12.76
C THR A 622 -18.12 34.34 12.74
N ALA A 623 -17.24 34.60 11.77
CA ALA A 623 -15.86 34.11 11.78
C ALA A 623 -15.19 34.57 13.09
N ALA A 624 -14.66 33.61 13.85
CA ALA A 624 -13.98 33.90 15.11
C ALA A 624 -12.75 34.80 14.85
N PRO A 625 -12.49 35.82 15.69
CA PRO A 625 -11.25 36.60 15.61
C PRO A 625 -10.02 35.67 15.69
N LYS A 626 -9.14 35.72 14.69
CA LYS A 626 -7.94 34.87 14.60
C LYS A 626 -7.07 34.92 15.87
N VAL A 627 -6.89 36.13 16.40
CA VAL A 627 -6.14 36.40 17.63
C VAL A 627 -6.52 35.48 18.80
N LEU A 628 -7.78 35.04 18.91
CA LEU A 628 -8.20 34.13 19.98
C LEU A 628 -7.61 32.72 19.82
N GLY A 629 -7.50 32.23 18.58
CA GLY A 629 -6.81 30.98 18.27
C GLY A 629 -5.31 31.12 18.36
N ASP A 630 -4.76 32.18 17.76
CA ASP A 630 -3.32 32.47 17.77
C ASP A 630 -2.74 32.52 19.20
N VAL A 631 -3.52 33.00 20.17
CA VAL A 631 -3.11 33.05 21.59
C VAL A 631 -3.03 31.66 22.22
N ILE A 632 -3.91 30.71 21.89
CA ILE A 632 -3.80 29.32 22.37
C ILE A 632 -2.53 28.67 21.84
N GLU A 633 -2.26 28.87 20.54
CA GLU A 633 -1.04 28.40 19.89
C GLU A 633 0.19 29.06 20.54
N SER A 634 0.15 30.37 20.75
CA SER A 634 1.23 31.10 21.38
C SER A 634 1.52 30.65 22.82
N LEU A 635 0.49 30.37 23.62
CA LEU A 635 0.64 29.80 24.96
C LEU A 635 1.28 28.40 24.91
N ALA A 636 0.91 27.57 23.94
CA ALA A 636 1.56 26.28 23.72
C ALA A 636 3.05 26.46 23.37
N GLY A 637 3.37 27.42 22.50
CA GLY A 637 4.75 27.79 22.16
C GLY A 637 5.54 28.31 23.37
N ALA A 638 4.93 29.12 24.23
CA ALA A 638 5.53 29.65 25.44
C ALA A 638 5.88 28.53 26.44
N ILE A 639 4.94 27.62 26.70
CA ILE A 639 5.17 26.45 27.56
C ILE A 639 6.26 25.56 26.95
N LEU A 640 6.25 25.36 25.64
CA LEU A 640 7.26 24.54 24.96
C LEU A 640 8.67 25.12 25.17
N VAL A 641 8.84 26.44 25.05
CA VAL A 641 10.14 27.09 25.26
C VAL A 641 10.54 27.04 26.74
N ASP A 642 9.63 27.37 27.66
CA ASP A 642 9.90 27.42 29.10
C ASP A 642 10.24 26.03 29.68
N SER A 643 9.56 24.99 29.20
CA SER A 643 9.76 23.59 29.61
C SER A 643 10.97 22.91 28.94
N ARG A 644 11.80 23.66 28.20
CA ARG A 644 12.94 23.13 27.44
C ARG A 644 12.54 22.10 26.38
N TYR A 645 11.47 22.39 25.65
CA TYR A 645 10.90 21.59 24.57
C TYR A 645 10.25 20.27 25.03
N ASP A 646 9.72 20.23 26.25
CA ASP A 646 8.95 19.09 26.76
C ASP A 646 7.49 19.15 26.26
N LYS A 647 7.19 18.33 25.26
CA LYS A 647 5.87 18.29 24.65
C LYS A 647 4.81 17.62 25.53
N ASP A 648 5.21 16.75 26.44
CA ASP A 648 4.26 16.09 27.35
C ASP A 648 3.68 17.12 28.32
N VAL A 649 4.51 18.08 28.75
CA VAL A 649 4.06 19.23 29.54
C VAL A 649 3.09 20.10 28.74
N VAL A 650 3.44 20.46 27.51
CA VAL A 650 2.56 21.24 26.62
C VAL A 650 1.20 20.55 26.43
N TRP A 651 1.21 19.25 26.14
CA TRP A 651 -0.01 18.47 25.94
C TRP A 651 -0.86 18.41 27.21
N LYS A 652 -0.26 18.17 28.38
CA LYS A 652 -0.97 18.14 29.68
C LYS A 652 -1.62 19.48 30.01
N SER A 653 -0.99 20.60 29.66
CA SER A 653 -1.48 21.95 29.94
C SER A 653 -2.55 22.43 28.96
N ILE A 654 -2.37 22.19 27.66
CA ILE A 654 -3.27 22.72 26.62
C ILE A 654 -4.47 21.81 26.38
N ARG A 655 -4.31 20.48 26.47
CA ARG A 655 -5.39 19.52 26.18
C ARG A 655 -6.69 19.81 26.96
N PRO A 656 -6.68 20.10 28.28
CA PRO A 656 -7.91 20.39 29.02
C PRO A 656 -8.69 21.59 28.47
N LEU A 657 -7.99 22.57 27.88
CA LEU A 657 -8.62 23.73 27.26
C LEU A 657 -9.37 23.35 25.97
N LEU A 658 -8.90 22.31 25.29
CA LEU A 658 -9.46 21.82 24.03
C LEU A 658 -10.61 20.82 24.22
N GLU A 659 -10.91 20.39 25.45
CA GLU A 659 -11.97 19.39 25.68
C GLU A 659 -13.39 19.99 25.52
N PRO A 660 -14.32 19.24 24.88
CA PRO A 660 -14.17 17.86 24.39
C PRO A 660 -13.48 17.78 23.01
N LEU A 661 -12.56 16.81 22.85
CA LEU A 661 -11.89 16.53 21.57
C LEU A 661 -12.81 15.81 20.58
N VAL A 662 -12.61 16.04 19.29
CA VAL A 662 -13.37 15.36 18.22
C VAL A 662 -13.02 13.87 18.19
N SER A 663 -14.05 13.03 18.15
CA SER A 663 -13.97 11.58 17.98
C SER A 663 -14.58 11.15 16.64
N PRO A 664 -14.30 9.92 16.18
CA PRO A 664 -14.96 9.34 15.01
C PRO A 664 -16.49 9.44 15.04
N ASP A 665 -17.09 9.34 16.23
CA ASP A 665 -18.55 9.36 16.41
C ASP A 665 -19.13 10.79 16.40
N THR A 666 -18.31 11.80 16.69
CA THR A 666 -18.73 13.19 16.81
C THR A 666 -18.32 14.06 15.62
N ILE A 667 -17.57 13.51 14.65
CA ILE A 667 -17.08 14.28 13.51
C ILE A 667 -18.23 14.66 12.57
N LYS A 668 -18.46 15.96 12.38
CA LYS A 668 -19.41 16.50 11.40
C LYS A 668 -18.67 16.88 10.13
N TYR A 669 -18.77 16.09 9.06
CA TYR A 669 -18.07 16.40 7.82
C TYR A 669 -18.45 17.77 7.24
N HIS A 670 -17.52 18.38 6.51
CA HIS A 670 -17.83 19.56 5.71
C HIS A 670 -18.94 19.23 4.68
N PRO A 671 -19.99 20.05 4.51
CA PRO A 671 -21.17 19.71 3.70
C PRO A 671 -20.84 19.28 2.27
N VAL A 672 -19.86 19.94 1.64
CA VAL A 672 -19.40 19.55 0.30
C VAL A 672 -18.83 18.13 0.25
N LYS A 673 -17.99 17.75 1.23
CA LYS A 673 -17.39 16.41 1.28
C LYS A 673 -18.44 15.34 1.59
N GLU A 674 -19.36 15.64 2.50
CA GLU A 674 -20.46 14.73 2.84
C GLU A 674 -21.37 14.50 1.63
N LEU A 675 -21.69 15.56 0.88
CA LEU A 675 -22.47 15.47 -0.35
C LEU A 675 -21.75 14.61 -1.41
N GLU A 676 -20.48 14.89 -1.67
CA GLU A 676 -19.64 14.10 -2.59
C GLU A 676 -19.57 12.62 -2.18
N TYR A 677 -19.44 12.33 -0.88
CA TYR A 677 -19.42 10.99 -0.34
C TYR A 677 -20.74 10.24 -0.58
N ILE A 678 -21.88 10.86 -0.26
CA ILE A 678 -23.22 10.26 -0.46
C ILE A 678 -23.47 10.03 -1.95
N CYS A 679 -23.21 11.02 -2.79
CA CYS A 679 -23.40 10.90 -4.24
C CYS A 679 -22.52 9.78 -4.82
N ARG A 680 -21.26 9.66 -4.40
CA ARG A 680 -20.38 8.57 -4.87
C ARG A 680 -20.87 7.19 -4.42
N ARG A 681 -21.37 7.05 -3.19
CA ARG A 681 -21.85 5.77 -2.65
C ARG A 681 -23.15 5.31 -3.31
N LYS A 682 -24.03 6.26 -3.68
CA LYS A 682 -25.30 5.97 -4.37
C LYS A 682 -25.24 6.08 -5.89
N SER A 683 -24.06 6.38 -6.46
CA SER A 683 -23.85 6.60 -7.89
C SER A 683 -24.70 7.75 -8.46
N TYR A 684 -24.96 8.78 -7.66
CA TYR A 684 -25.66 10.00 -8.11
C TYR A 684 -24.69 10.94 -8.83
N LEU A 685 -25.15 11.54 -9.93
CA LEU A 685 -24.42 12.62 -10.59
C LEU A 685 -24.61 13.89 -9.76
N HIS A 686 -23.52 14.62 -9.54
CA HIS A 686 -23.58 15.89 -8.81
C HIS A 686 -22.70 16.93 -9.48
N THR A 687 -23.17 18.17 -9.51
CA THR A 687 -22.43 19.33 -10.03
C THR A 687 -22.55 20.50 -9.07
N LEU A 688 -21.44 21.17 -8.81
CA LEU A 688 -21.41 22.42 -8.05
C LEU A 688 -21.01 23.55 -8.99
N SER A 689 -21.99 24.34 -9.42
CA SER A 689 -21.79 25.43 -10.37
C SER A 689 -21.81 26.78 -9.66
N LYS A 690 -21.02 27.72 -10.21
CA LYS A 690 -20.95 29.10 -9.73
C LYS A 690 -21.85 29.97 -10.60
N SER A 691 -22.75 30.72 -9.99
CA SER A 691 -23.51 31.78 -10.64
C SER A 691 -23.14 33.14 -10.05
N HIS A 692 -23.36 34.20 -10.84
CA HIS A 692 -23.26 35.57 -10.37
C HIS A 692 -24.61 36.22 -10.65
N GLU A 693 -25.33 36.58 -9.60
CA GLU A 693 -26.53 37.39 -9.70
C GLU A 693 -26.29 38.69 -8.94
N ASN A 694 -26.48 39.83 -9.62
CA ASN A 694 -26.41 41.17 -9.03
C ASN A 694 -25.12 41.48 -8.23
N GLY A 695 -23.97 40.97 -8.67
CA GLY A 695 -22.67 41.22 -8.02
C GLY A 695 -22.39 40.40 -6.76
N VAL A 696 -23.32 39.52 -6.35
CA VAL A 696 -23.13 38.58 -5.23
C VAL A 696 -22.82 37.19 -5.78
N ALA A 697 -21.80 36.53 -5.21
CA ALA A 697 -21.43 35.17 -5.61
C ALA A 697 -22.43 34.15 -5.04
N SER A 698 -23.14 33.43 -5.91
CA SER A 698 -24.03 32.32 -5.56
C SER A 698 -23.43 30.99 -6.01
N PHE A 699 -23.75 29.92 -5.29
CA PHE A 699 -23.44 28.55 -5.68
C PHE A 699 -24.72 27.75 -5.79
N THR A 700 -24.78 26.92 -6.83
CA THR A 700 -25.86 25.96 -7.04
C THR A 700 -25.29 24.55 -6.91
N ALA A 701 -25.84 23.79 -5.96
CA ALA A 701 -25.64 22.36 -5.85
C ALA A 701 -26.74 21.65 -6.65
N GLU A 702 -26.34 20.84 -7.62
CA GLU A 702 -27.23 20.03 -8.45
C GLU A 702 -26.92 18.55 -8.22
N VAL A 703 -27.94 17.75 -7.93
CA VAL A 703 -27.83 16.29 -7.74
C VAL A 703 -28.91 15.60 -8.55
N GLU A 704 -28.52 14.67 -9.42
CA GLU A 704 -29.42 13.77 -10.12
C GLU A 704 -29.49 12.44 -9.35
N ALA A 705 -30.64 12.17 -8.76
CA ALA A 705 -30.91 10.96 -8.00
C ALA A 705 -32.21 10.31 -8.50
N ASP A 706 -32.16 9.00 -8.77
CA ASP A 706 -33.30 8.18 -9.16
C ASP A 706 -34.13 8.74 -10.33
N GLY A 707 -33.46 9.37 -11.31
CA GLY A 707 -34.09 9.96 -12.52
C GLY A 707 -34.67 11.37 -12.33
N ALA A 708 -34.48 12.00 -11.16
CA ALA A 708 -34.89 13.37 -10.89
C ALA A 708 -33.68 14.28 -10.58
N ILE A 709 -33.70 15.51 -11.11
CA ILE A 709 -32.67 16.53 -10.88
C ILE A 709 -33.12 17.48 -9.77
N TYR A 710 -32.33 17.58 -8.73
CA TYR A 710 -32.54 18.49 -7.60
C TYR A 710 -31.51 19.62 -7.66
N ARG A 711 -31.96 20.87 -7.42
CA ARG A 711 -31.10 22.06 -7.43
C ARG A 711 -31.35 22.91 -6.20
N GLU A 712 -30.28 23.23 -5.47
CA GLU A 712 -30.31 24.16 -4.34
C GLU A 712 -29.28 25.26 -4.57
N THR A 713 -29.73 26.51 -4.51
CA THR A 713 -28.86 27.69 -4.67
C THR A 713 -28.77 28.44 -3.34
N ARG A 714 -27.56 28.80 -2.93
CA ARG A 714 -27.31 29.67 -1.77
C ARG A 714 -26.28 30.74 -2.08
N THR A 715 -26.42 31.87 -1.40
CA THR A 715 -25.48 32.99 -1.42
C THR A 715 -24.67 32.99 -0.13
N GLY A 716 -23.42 33.47 -0.18
CA GLY A 716 -22.54 33.59 0.97
C GLY A 716 -21.60 34.78 0.83
N LYS A 717 -20.89 35.16 1.91
CA LYS A 717 -19.99 36.34 1.88
C LYS A 717 -18.76 36.09 1.02
N ASN A 718 -18.35 34.83 0.88
CA ASN A 718 -17.27 34.42 0.01
C ASN A 718 -17.60 33.13 -0.75
N LYS A 719 -16.78 32.81 -1.76
CA LYS A 719 -16.93 31.63 -2.63
C LYS A 719 -17.00 30.31 -1.85
N LYS A 720 -16.24 30.17 -0.76
CA LYS A 720 -16.16 28.94 0.03
C LYS A 720 -17.42 28.73 0.87
N GLU A 721 -17.89 29.79 1.52
CA GLU A 721 -19.11 29.81 2.34
C GLU A 721 -20.36 29.55 1.49
N ALA A 722 -20.51 30.22 0.35
CA ALA A 722 -21.63 30.00 -0.57
C ALA A 722 -21.69 28.53 -1.05
N LYS A 723 -20.53 27.94 -1.37
CA LYS A 723 -20.42 26.53 -1.76
C LYS A 723 -20.83 25.58 -0.63
N ALA A 724 -20.40 25.85 0.60
CA ALA A 724 -20.76 25.05 1.77
C ALA A 724 -22.26 25.10 2.07
N LEU A 725 -22.86 26.30 2.06
CA LEU A 725 -24.29 26.51 2.29
C LEU A 725 -25.17 25.83 1.24
N ALA A 726 -24.78 25.89 -0.04
CA ALA A 726 -25.52 25.23 -1.11
C ALA A 726 -25.48 23.70 -0.94
N ALA A 727 -24.31 23.15 -0.57
CA ALA A 727 -24.17 21.72 -0.30
C ALA A 727 -24.94 21.28 0.95
N GLU A 728 -24.95 22.09 2.02
CA GLU A 728 -25.72 21.82 3.24
C GLU A 728 -27.24 21.79 2.96
N ALA A 729 -27.74 22.78 2.21
CA ALA A 729 -29.13 22.82 1.78
C ALA A 729 -29.52 21.56 1.00
N MET A 730 -28.66 21.14 0.07
CA MET A 730 -28.87 19.91 -0.70
C MET A 730 -28.84 18.65 0.18
N LEU A 731 -27.89 18.57 1.12
CA LEU A 731 -27.83 17.46 2.08
C LEU A 731 -29.09 17.37 2.94
N LYS A 732 -29.57 18.50 3.45
CA LYS A 732 -30.82 18.56 4.22
C LYS A 732 -31.99 18.09 3.37
N PHE A 733 -32.09 18.56 2.13
CA PHE A 733 -33.11 18.12 1.18
C PHE A 733 -33.07 16.60 0.91
N LEU A 734 -31.87 16.03 0.75
CA LEU A 734 -31.67 14.58 0.58
C LEU A 734 -31.96 13.76 1.85
N LYS A 735 -31.77 14.35 3.04
CA LYS A 735 -32.14 13.75 4.34
C LYS A 735 -33.64 13.74 4.57
N ASP A 736 -34.31 14.85 4.31
CA ASP A 736 -35.75 15.00 4.50
C ASP A 736 -36.58 14.07 3.60
N ARG A 737 -36.04 13.66 2.45
CA ARG A 737 -36.70 12.71 1.51
C ARG A 737 -36.33 11.24 1.72
N HIS A 738 -35.63 10.89 2.80
CA HIS A 738 -35.06 9.55 3.04
C HIS A 738 -34.10 9.02 1.95
N LEU A 739 -33.76 9.84 0.94
CA LEU A 739 -32.79 9.52 -0.12
C LEU A 739 -31.36 9.39 0.40
N SER A 740 -31.10 9.68 1.68
CA SER A 740 -29.83 9.47 2.37
C SER A 740 -29.91 8.52 3.58
N SER A 741 -31.04 7.85 3.82
CA SER A 741 -31.21 6.93 4.96
C SER A 741 -30.36 5.66 4.82
N LEU A 742 -29.13 5.72 5.33
CA LEU A 742 -28.19 4.63 5.64
C LEU A 742 -26.90 5.19 6.29
N LEU A 743 -27.06 6.25 7.12
CA LEU A 743 -26.05 6.64 8.10
C LEU A 743 -26.26 5.80 9.36
#